data_AF-A0A1Q7RAA4-F1
#
_entry.id   AF-A0A1Q7RAA4-F1
#
_cell.length_a   1.000
_cell.length_b   1.000
_cell.length_c   1.000
_cell.angle_alpha   90.00
_cell.angle_beta   90.00
_cell.angle_gamma   90.00
#
_symmetry.space_group_name_H-M   'P 1'
#
loop_
_entity.id
_entity.type
_entity.pdbx_description
1 polymer ?
#
loop_
_entity_poly.entity_id
_entity_poly.type
_entity_poly.pdbx_seq_one_letter_code
_entity_poly.pdbx_strand_id
1 'polypeptide(L)'
;MIRNLQEGPNTVEVQETTFSLDVLGRYICNTYDEAINNGGFPFDAIVIGAGMYGSYVAEKIYRQGKGNLRVLLLEAGNFLVSEHVQNLSRIGLNAAGPITSDPGIPRERVWGLPWRSNVGFPGLAYCVGGRSLYWGGWSPRLTDTDLKNWPAELQTYLKVNYNDTEKETGVDPATDFISGDLYDALKKAMDAAVKKVSTVDGAEVAPLAVQAAAPAPGLFPFDKYSSAPILTEAIREAAGDPDSTRRFFLVPRAHVVKLHNSNGVINAIELHYNGQQKFISVSADCSVVLAASSIESTRLALESFPTPLMGRNLMAHLRSNTTVRIPRSVLGTLPKQLAAAAMLVRGSTLQGRYHLQVTAAAIDSANAEETMWRVVPDLDLLDQLLASQDFNKITITFRGIGEMVGDKNAVNTNPATSWVDLSPFELDEFGMRRAYVNLVTTPQALTLWDTMDQAAVKLAQALAGSPANIEYFYDNAWHAAPPPAGKGRDGLGTTHHEAGTLWMGTDPASSVVNLDGQFHHIQNAYAAGPAVFPALGSANPSLTAFTLVRRTARAIVQKAIPAPGPGAFSLLNGTLDGWQMAGSGRFNVVGSNTVESEGGIGLLWYTKEEFADFLLMVQWRSINLFDNPGVFLRFPKLGNQNLAEDWKLAVDQGYEVQIDDRGFDPNTNTTGSPLHMTGAVYQLAPAIKLASKSLGEWNTFEIEAVGPDIKVQLNGELVSHLTNNQGRPLKGHIGLQNHHPGSRVQFRNLLVKKIGAAVAAGRAR
;
A
#
# COMPACT_ATOMS: atom_id res chain seq x y z
N MET A 1 25.70 24.67 28.16
CA MET A 1 25.37 23.43 27.42
C MET A 1 26.42 22.34 27.62
N ILE A 2 27.72 22.59 27.38
CA ILE A 2 28.78 21.57 27.54
C ILE A 2 28.95 21.06 28.99
N ARG A 3 28.77 21.90 30.02
CA ARG A 3 28.84 21.46 31.43
C ARG A 3 27.70 20.52 31.88
N ASN A 4 26.50 20.62 31.28
CA ASN A 4 25.38 19.74 31.65
C ASN A 4 25.48 18.33 31.05
N LEU A 5 26.46 18.09 30.16
CA LEU A 5 26.70 16.79 29.53
C LEU A 5 27.70 15.92 30.30
N GLN A 6 28.45 16.47 31.27
CA GLN A 6 29.52 15.74 31.98
C GLN A 6 29.18 15.37 33.43
N GLU A 7 28.20 16.02 34.08
CA GLU A 7 27.98 15.88 35.53
C GLU A 7 26.53 15.57 35.93
N GLY A 8 25.63 15.31 34.97
CA GLY A 8 24.26 14.90 35.26
C GLY A 8 24.15 13.39 35.55
N PRO A 9 23.26 12.95 36.48
CA PRO A 9 23.10 11.53 36.85
C PRO A 9 22.47 10.65 35.75
N ASN A 10 22.17 11.24 34.58
CA ASN A 10 21.56 10.55 33.46
C ASN A 10 22.63 10.22 32.42
N THR A 11 23.11 8.98 32.42
CA THR A 11 23.90 8.43 31.32
C THR A 11 23.01 8.34 30.07
N VAL A 12 23.10 9.33 29.18
CA VAL A 12 22.49 9.25 27.85
C VAL A 12 23.49 8.51 26.96
N GLU A 13 23.29 7.22 26.72
CA GLU A 13 24.23 6.40 25.93
C GLU A 13 24.30 6.77 24.44
N VAL A 14 23.43 7.64 23.93
CA VAL A 14 23.53 8.19 22.58
C VAL A 14 22.99 9.62 22.57
N GLN A 15 23.79 10.58 22.13
CA GLN A 15 23.28 11.90 21.78
C GLN A 15 22.37 11.72 20.55
N GLU A 16 21.04 11.81 20.72
CA GLU A 16 20.12 11.94 19.58
C GLU A 16 20.40 13.27 18.89
N THR A 17 21.38 13.31 17.98
CA THR A 17 21.67 14.53 17.23
C THR A 17 20.57 14.69 16.19
N THR A 18 19.54 15.46 16.57
CA THR A 18 18.45 15.93 15.70
C THR A 18 18.99 16.52 14.39
N PHE A 19 20.23 17.00 14.35
CA PHE A 19 20.81 17.69 13.20
C PHE A 19 21.13 16.79 11.98
N SER A 20 21.60 15.55 12.15
CA SER A 20 22.04 14.70 11.03
C SER A 20 20.95 13.75 10.52
N LEU A 21 20.03 13.32 11.38
CA LEU A 21 18.87 12.49 11.01
C LEU A 21 17.75 13.30 10.36
N ASP A 22 17.60 14.58 10.73
CA ASP A 22 16.44 15.37 10.35
C ASP A 22 16.61 16.16 9.05
N VAL A 23 17.82 16.32 8.49
CA VAL A 23 17.98 17.02 7.19
C VAL A 23 17.35 16.19 6.06
N LEU A 24 17.72 14.91 5.93
CA LEU A 24 17.09 14.03 4.94
C LEU A 24 15.61 13.80 5.28
N GLY A 25 15.33 13.59 6.57
CA GLY A 25 13.96 13.48 7.09
C GLY A 25 13.09 14.65 6.67
N ARG A 26 13.54 15.90 6.80
CA ARG A 26 12.73 17.11 6.53
C ARG A 26 12.25 17.21 5.07
N TYR A 27 13.02 16.70 4.11
CA TYR A 27 12.62 16.72 2.69
C TYR A 27 11.54 15.69 2.34
N ILE A 28 11.36 14.68 3.19
CA ILE A 28 10.49 13.52 2.96
C ILE A 28 9.34 13.46 3.99
N CYS A 29 9.58 13.92 5.20
CA CYS A 29 8.67 13.81 6.33
C CYS A 29 8.03 15.14 6.64
N ASN A 30 6.82 15.04 7.17
CA ASN A 30 5.99 16.13 7.65
C ASN A 30 5.83 16.03 9.16
N THR A 31 5.62 17.16 9.81
CA THR A 31 5.11 17.17 11.17
C THR A 31 3.61 16.85 11.18
N TYR A 32 3.08 16.47 12.35
CA TYR A 32 1.64 16.34 12.52
C TYR A 32 0.90 17.64 12.16
N ASP A 33 1.42 18.79 12.59
CA ASP A 33 0.78 20.08 12.35
C ASP A 33 0.83 20.48 10.86
N GLU A 34 1.92 20.16 10.15
CA GLU A 34 1.97 20.32 8.68
C GLU A 34 0.94 19.45 7.97
N ALA A 35 0.69 18.22 8.45
CA ALA A 35 -0.29 17.35 7.82
C ALA A 35 -1.74 17.74 8.13
N ILE A 36 -2.03 18.17 9.36
CA ILE A 36 -3.41 18.35 9.85
C ILE A 36 -3.86 19.81 9.83
N ASN A 37 -2.96 20.75 10.08
CA ASN A 37 -3.26 22.20 10.17
C ASN A 37 -2.77 22.98 8.93
N ASN A 38 -2.61 22.32 7.77
CA ASN A 38 -2.15 22.97 6.52
C ASN A 38 -3.18 23.88 5.83
N GLY A 39 -4.39 24.00 6.39
CA GLY A 39 -5.48 24.77 5.78
C GLY A 39 -5.98 24.16 4.47
N GLY A 40 -5.59 22.94 4.09
CA GLY A 40 -6.17 22.23 2.95
C GLY A 40 -7.39 21.39 3.36
N PHE A 41 -8.04 20.79 2.35
CA PHE A 41 -9.17 19.87 2.55
C PHE A 41 -8.80 18.54 3.24
N PRO A 42 -9.77 17.81 3.81
CA PRO A 42 -9.51 16.45 4.31
C PRO A 42 -8.87 15.52 3.27
N PHE A 43 -8.07 14.57 3.76
CA PHE A 43 -7.43 13.53 2.93
C PHE A 43 -8.46 12.58 2.31
N ASP A 44 -8.23 12.14 1.08
CA ASP A 44 -9.05 11.11 0.41
C ASP A 44 -8.65 9.69 0.85
N ALA A 45 -7.40 9.50 1.30
CA ALA A 45 -6.94 8.25 1.90
C ALA A 45 -5.92 8.48 3.03
N ILE A 46 -6.01 7.67 4.09
CA ILE A 46 -5.05 7.61 5.18
C ILE A 46 -4.52 6.18 5.30
N VAL A 47 -3.21 6.00 5.23
CA VAL A 47 -2.53 4.70 5.33
C VAL A 47 -1.76 4.63 6.64
N ILE A 48 -1.91 3.54 7.38
CA ILE A 48 -1.31 3.31 8.69
C ILE A 48 -0.20 2.25 8.56
N GLY A 49 1.02 2.68 8.87
CA GLY A 49 2.27 1.93 8.69
C GLY A 49 2.92 2.27 7.35
N ALA A 50 4.13 2.85 7.38
CA ALA A 50 4.97 3.09 6.20
C ALA A 50 5.97 1.94 5.98
N GLY A 51 5.61 0.71 6.35
CA GLY A 51 6.39 -0.48 6.03
C GLY A 51 6.34 -0.85 4.55
N MET A 52 6.80 -2.06 4.23
CA MET A 52 6.82 -2.64 2.87
C MET A 52 5.50 -2.38 2.10
N TYR A 53 4.36 -2.82 2.64
CA TYR A 53 3.09 -2.76 1.92
C TYR A 53 2.37 -1.42 2.06
N GLY A 54 2.59 -0.71 3.17
CA GLY A 54 1.95 0.58 3.41
C GLY A 54 2.57 1.71 2.61
N SER A 55 3.91 1.73 2.48
CA SER A 55 4.60 2.62 1.53
C SER A 55 4.10 2.38 0.11
N TYR A 56 4.00 1.10 -0.28
CA TYR A 56 3.58 0.71 -1.62
C TYR A 56 2.11 1.05 -1.90
N VAL A 57 1.18 0.78 -0.98
CA VAL A 57 -0.25 1.11 -1.20
C VAL A 57 -0.48 2.62 -1.28
N ALA A 58 0.17 3.40 -0.41
CA ALA A 58 0.06 4.87 -0.41
C ALA A 58 0.56 5.47 -1.72
N GLU A 59 1.71 4.99 -2.21
CA GLU A 59 2.27 5.39 -3.49
C GLU A 59 1.34 5.03 -4.65
N LYS A 60 0.79 3.81 -4.68
CA LYS A 60 -0.15 3.41 -5.75
C LYS A 60 -1.44 4.22 -5.72
N ILE A 61 -1.99 4.55 -4.54
CA ILE A 61 -3.15 5.45 -4.44
C ILE A 61 -2.81 6.83 -5.00
N TYR A 62 -1.66 7.39 -4.63
CA TYR A 62 -1.20 8.69 -5.10
C TYR A 62 -1.04 8.72 -6.63
N ARG A 63 -0.32 7.76 -7.21
CA ARG A 63 -0.07 7.68 -8.66
C ARG A 63 -1.31 7.37 -9.47
N GLN A 64 -2.06 6.33 -9.08
CA GLN A 64 -3.26 5.91 -9.80
C GLN A 64 -4.41 6.90 -9.61
N GLY A 65 -4.39 7.69 -8.54
CA GLY A 65 -5.27 8.83 -8.33
C GLY A 65 -5.13 9.93 -9.39
N LYS A 66 -4.11 9.85 -10.27
CA LYS A 66 -3.89 10.75 -11.41
C LYS A 66 -4.11 12.21 -11.03
N GLY A 67 -3.39 12.68 -10.02
CA GLY A 67 -3.48 14.07 -9.59
C GLY A 67 -4.63 14.43 -8.65
N ASN A 68 -5.63 13.57 -8.43
CA ASN A 68 -6.91 13.99 -7.81
C ASN A 68 -7.08 13.62 -6.33
N LEU A 69 -6.20 12.79 -5.78
CA LEU A 69 -6.33 12.29 -4.41
C LEU A 69 -5.25 12.89 -3.51
N ARG A 70 -5.65 13.28 -2.30
CA ARG A 70 -4.76 13.60 -1.19
C ARG A 70 -4.58 12.37 -0.30
N VAL A 71 -3.33 12.00 -0.04
CA VAL A 71 -2.94 10.82 0.74
C VAL A 71 -2.13 11.25 1.96
N LEU A 72 -2.47 10.69 3.13
CA LEU A 72 -1.69 10.79 4.35
C LEU A 72 -1.14 9.41 4.72
N LEU A 73 0.17 9.31 4.93
CA LEU A 73 0.82 8.10 5.43
C LEU A 73 1.34 8.35 6.84
N LEU A 74 0.96 7.50 7.79
CA LEU A 74 1.36 7.56 9.20
C LEU A 74 2.32 6.41 9.51
N GLU A 75 3.44 6.71 10.17
CA GLU A 75 4.44 5.72 10.57
C GLU A 75 4.79 5.87 12.05
N ALA A 76 4.77 4.77 12.80
CA ALA A 76 5.08 4.79 14.22
C ALA A 76 6.57 5.05 14.50
N GLY A 77 7.44 4.67 13.57
CA GLY A 77 8.89 4.83 13.65
C GLY A 77 9.46 6.06 12.94
N ASN A 78 10.79 6.09 12.84
CA ASN A 78 11.55 7.18 12.22
C ASN A 78 11.80 6.94 10.72
N PHE A 79 12.20 7.98 10.00
CA PHE A 79 12.91 7.81 8.73
C PHE A 79 14.39 7.46 9.02
N LEU A 80 14.83 6.26 8.62
CA LEU A 80 16.17 5.75 8.93
C LEU A 80 17.12 5.89 7.73
N VAL A 81 16.74 5.34 6.59
CA VAL A 81 17.49 5.35 5.32
C VAL A 81 16.50 5.39 4.15
N SER A 82 16.94 5.87 2.99
CA SER A 82 16.11 6.00 1.78
C SER A 82 16.06 4.74 0.90
N GLU A 83 16.87 3.72 1.21
CA GLU A 83 17.07 2.55 0.35
C GLU A 83 17.33 1.29 1.18
N HIS A 84 17.17 0.11 0.57
CA HIS A 84 17.57 -1.18 1.12
C HIS A 84 18.99 -1.14 1.71
N VAL A 85 19.17 -1.68 2.92
CA VAL A 85 20.45 -1.55 3.66
C VAL A 85 21.65 -2.17 2.93
N GLN A 86 21.41 -3.12 2.03
CA GLN A 86 22.43 -3.77 1.21
C GLN A 86 22.88 -2.96 -0.01
N ASN A 87 22.15 -1.91 -0.39
CA ASN A 87 22.57 -0.99 -1.46
C ASN A 87 23.41 0.16 -0.87
N LEU A 88 23.50 0.25 0.46
CA LEU A 88 24.28 1.26 1.17
C LEU A 88 25.68 0.73 1.51
N SER A 89 26.59 1.63 1.84
CA SER A 89 27.84 1.24 2.51
C SER A 89 27.52 0.45 3.79
N ARG A 90 28.42 -0.44 4.20
CA ARG A 90 28.21 -1.33 5.35
C ARG A 90 28.24 -0.57 6.68
N ILE A 91 27.14 0.12 6.99
CA ILE A 91 26.95 0.96 8.18
C ILE A 91 26.45 0.20 9.41
N GLY A 92 26.30 -1.13 9.31
CA GLY A 92 25.96 -1.99 10.45
C GLY A 92 24.48 -2.00 10.85
N LEU A 93 23.57 -1.68 9.92
CA LEU A 93 22.12 -1.83 10.14
C LEU A 93 21.68 -3.27 9.90
N ASN A 94 21.53 -4.04 10.98
CA ASN A 94 21.16 -5.45 10.93
C ASN A 94 19.69 -5.69 11.30
N ALA A 95 19.17 -6.86 10.92
CA ALA A 95 17.90 -7.35 11.45
C ALA A 95 18.12 -7.94 12.86
N ALA A 96 17.18 -7.71 13.77
CA ALA A 96 17.30 -8.20 15.14
C ALA A 96 16.98 -9.70 15.25
N GLY A 97 17.62 -10.39 16.20
CA GLY A 97 17.33 -11.80 16.51
C GLY A 97 15.95 -12.02 17.16
N PRO A 98 15.44 -13.27 17.20
CA PRO A 98 14.11 -13.55 17.71
C PRO A 98 13.99 -13.48 19.24
N ILE A 99 12.88 -12.93 19.73
CA ILE A 99 12.50 -12.82 21.14
C ILE A 99 11.00 -13.11 21.32
N THR A 100 10.57 -13.49 22.53
CA THR A 100 9.16 -13.78 22.85
C THR A 100 8.44 -12.62 23.55
N SER A 101 9.21 -11.71 24.13
CA SER A 101 8.72 -10.55 24.89
C SER A 101 9.59 -9.34 24.58
N ASP A 102 8.93 -8.21 24.29
CA ASP A 102 9.58 -6.93 24.01
C ASP A 102 10.41 -6.47 25.22
N PRO A 103 11.70 -6.16 25.04
CA PRO A 103 12.50 -5.53 26.10
C PRO A 103 12.08 -4.07 26.39
N GLY A 104 11.17 -3.47 25.62
CA GLY A 104 10.72 -2.09 25.81
C GLY A 104 11.74 -1.04 25.35
N ILE A 105 12.83 -1.49 24.73
CA ILE A 105 13.86 -0.65 24.10
C ILE A 105 14.11 -1.14 22.67
N PRO A 106 14.39 -0.24 21.71
CA PRO A 106 14.67 -0.65 20.34
C PRO A 106 15.89 -1.58 20.25
N ARG A 107 15.74 -2.71 19.56
CA ARG A 107 16.84 -3.62 19.20
C ARG A 107 17.35 -3.27 17.80
N GLU A 108 18.65 -3.40 17.54
CA GLU A 108 19.25 -3.00 16.25
C GLU A 108 18.72 -1.62 15.75
N ARG A 109 18.62 -0.66 16.67
CA ARG A 109 18.10 0.72 16.50
C ARG A 109 16.59 0.89 16.28
N VAL A 110 15.93 0.02 15.51
CA VAL A 110 14.52 0.23 15.11
C VAL A 110 13.60 -0.96 15.32
N TRP A 111 14.10 -2.08 15.85
CA TRP A 111 13.30 -3.30 15.96
C TRP A 111 12.61 -3.42 17.32
N GLY A 112 11.28 -3.56 17.30
CA GLY A 112 10.43 -3.80 18.47
C GLY A 112 9.57 -5.04 18.30
N LEU A 113 8.92 -5.51 19.36
CA LEU A 113 8.01 -6.65 19.34
C LEU A 113 6.69 -6.25 20.05
N PRO A 114 5.72 -5.60 19.36
CA PRO A 114 4.56 -5.03 20.05
C PRO A 114 3.63 -6.08 20.68
N TRP A 115 3.85 -7.37 20.41
CA TRP A 115 3.07 -8.50 20.94
C TRP A 115 3.86 -9.37 21.93
N ARG A 116 3.14 -10.28 22.58
CA ARG A 116 3.70 -11.45 23.28
C ARG A 116 3.51 -12.70 22.46
N SER A 117 4.37 -13.69 22.63
CA SER A 117 4.19 -14.97 21.94
C SER A 117 4.77 -16.16 22.69
N ASN A 118 4.21 -17.34 22.39
CA ASN A 118 4.74 -18.64 22.81
C ASN A 118 6.03 -19.04 22.06
N VAL A 119 6.35 -18.41 20.92
CA VAL A 119 7.58 -18.65 20.14
C VAL A 119 8.32 -17.33 19.85
N GLY A 120 9.61 -17.42 19.56
CA GLY A 120 10.43 -16.24 19.29
C GLY A 120 10.18 -15.63 17.91
N PHE A 121 10.06 -14.30 17.85
CA PHE A 121 9.94 -13.51 16.63
C PHE A 121 11.02 -12.42 16.58
N PRO A 122 11.60 -12.14 15.41
CA PRO A 122 12.47 -10.98 15.21
C PRO A 122 11.76 -9.64 15.42
N GLY A 123 10.43 -9.59 15.26
CA GLY A 123 9.61 -8.40 15.44
C GLY A 123 9.46 -7.51 14.21
N LEU A 124 9.09 -6.25 14.44
CA LEU A 124 8.87 -5.24 13.42
C LEU A 124 10.00 -4.21 13.42
N ALA A 125 10.43 -3.79 12.23
CA ALA A 125 11.26 -2.61 12.06
C ALA A 125 10.35 -1.37 12.05
N TYR A 126 10.39 -0.59 13.12
CA TYR A 126 9.70 0.70 13.28
C TYR A 126 10.48 1.79 12.55
N CYS A 127 10.32 1.81 11.23
CA CYS A 127 10.85 2.86 10.38
C CYS A 127 10.12 2.89 9.04
N VAL A 128 10.21 4.02 8.36
CA VAL A 128 9.79 4.14 6.95
C VAL A 128 10.52 3.07 6.11
N GLY A 129 9.79 2.37 5.24
CA GLY A 129 10.25 1.19 4.50
C GLY A 129 10.10 -0.14 5.26
N GLY A 130 10.10 -0.11 6.60
CA GLY A 130 9.97 -1.27 7.48
C GLY A 130 10.85 -2.47 7.06
N ARG A 131 10.28 -3.68 7.10
CA ARG A 131 11.01 -4.92 6.74
C ARG A 131 11.51 -4.96 5.28
N SER A 132 11.00 -4.11 4.38
CA SER A 132 11.53 -4.04 3.01
C SER A 132 12.95 -3.48 2.93
N LEU A 133 13.45 -2.83 3.99
CA LEU A 133 14.84 -2.38 4.04
C LEU A 133 15.82 -3.53 4.31
N TYR A 134 15.33 -4.69 4.78
CA TYR A 134 16.17 -5.76 5.34
C TYR A 134 15.96 -7.14 4.70
N TRP A 135 14.90 -7.31 3.91
CA TRP A 135 14.46 -8.62 3.42
C TRP A 135 15.43 -9.28 2.42
N GLY A 136 15.21 -10.56 2.13
CA GLY A 136 16.07 -11.35 1.24
C GLY A 136 15.85 -11.12 -0.26
N GLY A 137 14.74 -10.49 -0.67
CA GLY A 137 14.36 -10.28 -2.08
C GLY A 137 13.64 -11.46 -2.74
N TRP A 138 13.58 -12.64 -2.10
CA TRP A 138 12.88 -13.81 -2.64
C TRP A 138 11.40 -13.54 -2.90
N SER A 139 11.00 -13.68 -4.16
CA SER A 139 9.70 -13.26 -4.69
C SER A 139 9.06 -14.29 -5.63
N PRO A 140 8.93 -15.58 -5.24
CA PRO A 140 8.26 -16.58 -6.06
C PRO A 140 6.76 -16.31 -6.21
N ARG A 141 6.24 -16.62 -7.40
CA ARG A 141 4.79 -16.72 -7.63
C ARG A 141 4.22 -17.92 -6.85
N LEU A 142 2.98 -17.79 -6.40
CA LEU A 142 2.13 -18.93 -6.03
C LEU A 142 1.79 -19.75 -7.28
N THR A 143 1.85 -21.07 -7.17
CA THR A 143 1.46 -22.01 -8.23
C THR A 143 -0.06 -22.21 -8.27
N ASP A 144 -0.55 -22.86 -9.32
CA ASP A 144 -1.97 -23.25 -9.43
C ASP A 144 -2.45 -24.09 -8.24
N THR A 145 -1.56 -24.90 -7.68
CA THR A 145 -1.88 -25.73 -6.53
C THR A 145 -1.99 -24.91 -5.25
N ASP A 146 -1.09 -23.94 -5.05
CA ASP A 146 -1.16 -23.02 -3.90
C ASP A 146 -2.45 -22.17 -3.95
N LEU A 147 -2.84 -21.79 -5.17
CA LEU A 147 -4.02 -20.97 -5.44
C LEU A 147 -5.35 -21.76 -5.35
N LYS A 148 -5.32 -23.08 -5.21
CA LYS A 148 -6.53 -23.93 -5.23
C LYS A 148 -7.60 -23.49 -4.22
N ASN A 149 -7.17 -23.02 -3.04
CA ASN A 149 -8.07 -22.59 -1.96
C ASN A 149 -8.33 -21.08 -1.93
N TRP A 150 -7.89 -20.35 -2.97
CA TRP A 150 -8.15 -18.93 -3.13
C TRP A 150 -9.44 -18.70 -3.94
N PRO A 151 -10.17 -17.60 -3.70
CA PRO A 151 -11.27 -17.17 -4.57
C PRO A 151 -10.84 -17.10 -6.03
N ALA A 152 -11.64 -17.66 -6.95
CA ALA A 152 -11.29 -17.79 -8.37
C ALA A 152 -10.93 -16.46 -9.05
N GLU A 153 -11.56 -15.37 -8.63
CA GLU A 153 -11.24 -14.03 -9.11
C GLU A 153 -9.83 -13.59 -8.70
N LEU A 154 -9.39 -13.89 -7.46
CA LEU A 154 -8.04 -13.58 -7.01
C LEU A 154 -7.00 -14.44 -7.73
N GLN A 155 -7.31 -15.71 -8.03
CA GLN A 155 -6.41 -16.55 -8.83
C GLN A 155 -6.16 -15.93 -10.20
N THR A 156 -7.24 -15.51 -10.88
CA THR A 156 -7.17 -14.84 -12.19
C THR A 156 -6.41 -13.53 -12.09
N TYR A 157 -6.75 -12.70 -11.10
CA TYR A 157 -6.10 -11.40 -10.90
C TYR A 157 -4.59 -11.55 -10.68
N LEU A 158 -4.16 -12.44 -9.79
CA LEU A 158 -2.74 -12.68 -9.50
C LEU A 158 -1.98 -13.12 -10.76
N LYS A 159 -2.50 -14.14 -11.47
CA LYS A 159 -1.87 -14.65 -12.70
C LYS A 159 -1.68 -13.57 -13.77
N VAL A 160 -2.65 -12.67 -13.92
CA VAL A 160 -2.59 -11.57 -14.89
C VAL A 160 -1.62 -10.46 -14.45
N ASN A 161 -1.49 -10.19 -13.15
CA ASN A 161 -0.81 -8.98 -12.65
C ASN A 161 0.56 -9.24 -11.97
N TYR A 162 1.00 -10.50 -11.81
CA TYR A 162 2.34 -10.80 -11.27
C TYR A 162 3.45 -10.12 -12.07
N ASN A 163 3.39 -10.23 -13.40
CA ASN A 163 4.41 -9.70 -14.30
C ASN A 163 4.66 -8.19 -14.13
N ASP A 164 3.60 -7.40 -13.93
CA ASP A 164 3.74 -5.96 -13.68
C ASP A 164 4.46 -5.68 -12.36
N THR A 165 4.19 -6.51 -11.35
CA THR A 165 4.81 -6.37 -10.03
C THR A 165 6.28 -6.82 -10.07
N GLU A 166 6.58 -7.89 -10.79
CA GLU A 166 7.94 -8.40 -10.97
C GLU A 166 8.85 -7.39 -11.68
N LYS A 167 8.36 -6.76 -12.74
CA LYS A 167 9.10 -5.71 -13.45
C LYS A 167 9.37 -4.49 -12.56
N GLU A 168 8.38 -4.08 -11.78
CA GLU A 168 8.51 -2.92 -10.89
C GLU A 168 9.44 -3.19 -9.69
N THR A 169 9.52 -4.44 -9.25
CA THR A 169 10.35 -4.86 -8.10
C THR A 169 11.70 -5.46 -8.49
N GLY A 170 11.97 -5.60 -9.78
CA GLY A 170 13.26 -6.10 -10.28
C GLY A 170 13.40 -7.61 -10.16
N VAL A 171 12.29 -8.33 -10.15
CA VAL A 171 12.27 -9.80 -10.27
C VAL A 171 12.45 -10.24 -11.73
N ASP A 172 12.09 -9.36 -12.67
CA ASP A 172 12.24 -9.53 -14.11
C ASP A 172 13.11 -8.37 -14.68
N PRO A 173 14.23 -8.64 -15.38
CA PRO A 173 14.71 -9.94 -15.85
C PRO A 173 15.23 -10.84 -14.73
N ALA A 174 14.89 -12.12 -14.81
CA ALA A 174 15.34 -13.10 -13.83
C ALA A 174 16.86 -13.38 -13.98
N THR A 175 17.52 -13.75 -12.87
CA THR A 175 18.95 -14.15 -12.79
C THR A 175 20.01 -13.11 -13.20
N ASP A 176 19.66 -11.85 -13.44
CA ASP A 176 20.60 -10.87 -13.98
C ASP A 176 21.92 -10.74 -13.16
N PHE A 177 21.86 -10.86 -11.84
CA PHE A 177 23.00 -10.74 -10.92
C PHE A 177 23.57 -12.07 -10.37
N ILE A 178 22.96 -13.20 -10.73
CA ILE A 178 23.32 -14.55 -10.24
C ILE A 178 23.53 -15.55 -11.39
N SER A 179 23.70 -15.05 -12.61
CA SER A 179 23.96 -15.84 -13.82
C SER A 179 25.48 -16.00 -14.07
N GLY A 180 25.84 -16.98 -14.90
CA GLY A 180 27.23 -17.28 -15.28
C GLY A 180 27.60 -18.76 -15.12
N ASP A 181 28.88 -19.08 -15.33
CA ASP A 181 29.37 -20.48 -15.44
C ASP A 181 29.02 -21.36 -14.22
N LEU A 182 29.10 -20.81 -13.00
CA LEU A 182 28.71 -21.56 -11.79
C LEU A 182 27.21 -21.86 -11.80
N TYR A 183 26.37 -20.88 -12.15
CA TYR A 183 24.93 -21.06 -12.23
C TYR A 183 24.57 -22.10 -13.30
N ASP A 184 25.14 -22.00 -14.49
CA ASP A 184 24.85 -22.93 -15.58
C ASP A 184 25.23 -24.38 -15.23
N ALA A 185 26.42 -24.57 -14.67
CA ALA A 185 26.89 -25.89 -14.24
C ALA A 185 26.04 -26.46 -13.09
N LEU A 186 25.75 -25.63 -12.07
CA LEU A 186 24.95 -26.05 -10.93
C LEU A 186 23.50 -26.33 -11.34
N LYS A 187 22.90 -25.51 -12.21
CA LYS A 187 21.53 -25.71 -12.70
C LYS A 187 21.43 -27.00 -13.49
N LYS A 188 22.39 -27.29 -14.38
CA LYS A 188 22.47 -28.56 -15.11
C LYS A 188 22.58 -29.76 -14.16
N ALA A 189 23.44 -29.67 -13.14
CA ALA A 189 23.58 -30.72 -12.13
C ALA A 189 22.30 -30.89 -11.30
N MET A 190 21.66 -29.79 -10.92
CA MET A 190 20.40 -29.78 -10.18
C MET A 190 19.27 -30.43 -10.99
N ASP A 191 19.14 -30.13 -12.29
CA ASP A 191 18.13 -30.74 -13.17
C ASP A 191 18.29 -32.27 -13.29
N ALA A 192 19.51 -32.79 -13.10
CA ALA A 192 19.74 -34.23 -12.97
C ALA A 192 19.44 -34.75 -11.55
N ALA A 193 19.74 -33.97 -10.52
CA ALA A 193 19.51 -34.32 -9.11
C ALA A 193 18.02 -34.38 -8.75
N VAL A 194 17.21 -33.42 -9.21
CA VAL A 194 15.76 -33.38 -8.90
C VAL A 194 15.03 -34.64 -9.36
N LYS A 195 15.46 -35.25 -10.48
CA LYS A 195 14.89 -36.51 -10.99
C LYS A 195 15.12 -37.71 -10.07
N LYS A 196 16.05 -37.61 -9.12
CA LYS A 196 16.41 -38.67 -8.16
C LYS A 196 15.67 -38.53 -6.82
N VAL A 197 14.93 -37.43 -6.62
CA VAL A 197 14.24 -37.14 -5.36
C VAL A 197 12.74 -37.05 -5.64
N SER A 198 11.99 -38.09 -5.31
CA SER A 198 10.57 -38.23 -5.67
C SER A 198 9.64 -37.17 -5.08
N THR A 199 10.08 -36.44 -4.06
CA THR A 199 9.32 -35.37 -3.38
C THR A 199 9.65 -33.98 -3.93
N VAL A 200 10.46 -33.88 -4.98
CA VAL A 200 10.87 -32.64 -5.63
C VAL A 200 10.21 -32.56 -7.01
N ASP A 201 9.56 -31.44 -7.29
CA ASP A 201 8.82 -31.22 -8.54
C ASP A 201 9.75 -30.70 -9.65
N GLY A 202 10.73 -29.87 -9.30
CA GLY A 202 11.70 -29.33 -10.26
C GLY A 202 12.52 -28.16 -9.72
N ALA A 203 13.51 -27.75 -10.52
CA ALA A 203 14.35 -26.59 -10.25
C ALA A 203 14.05 -25.49 -11.28
N GLU A 204 13.75 -24.29 -10.78
CA GLU A 204 13.49 -23.09 -11.56
C GLU A 204 14.51 -21.99 -11.23
N VAL A 205 14.55 -20.98 -12.09
CA VAL A 205 15.34 -19.76 -11.87
C VAL A 205 14.92 -19.11 -10.54
N ALA A 206 15.88 -18.58 -9.77
CA ALA A 206 15.55 -17.84 -8.54
C ALA A 206 14.84 -16.50 -8.87
N PRO A 207 13.60 -16.29 -8.40
CA PRO A 207 12.90 -15.02 -8.54
C PRO A 207 13.32 -14.09 -7.40
N LEU A 208 14.25 -13.18 -7.67
CA LEU A 208 14.83 -12.27 -6.68
C LEU A 208 14.53 -10.83 -7.09
N ALA A 209 13.99 -10.02 -6.18
CA ALA A 209 13.70 -8.60 -6.37
C ALA A 209 15.00 -7.77 -6.31
N VAL A 210 15.86 -7.99 -7.30
CA VAL A 210 17.17 -7.38 -7.45
C VAL A 210 17.40 -7.13 -8.94
N GLN A 211 17.71 -5.88 -9.29
CA GLN A 211 18.08 -5.49 -10.64
C GLN A 211 19.49 -4.90 -10.63
N ALA A 212 20.48 -5.69 -11.01
CA ALA A 212 21.88 -5.25 -11.09
C ALA A 212 22.24 -4.66 -12.45
N ALA A 213 21.55 -5.07 -13.51
CA ALA A 213 21.74 -4.51 -14.84
C ALA A 213 20.75 -3.37 -15.12
N ALA A 214 21.20 -2.35 -15.87
CA ALA A 214 20.32 -1.30 -16.35
C ALA A 214 19.17 -1.89 -17.20
N PRO A 215 17.88 -1.61 -16.87
CA PRO A 215 16.75 -2.19 -17.60
C PRO A 215 16.62 -1.70 -19.03
N ALA A 216 17.10 -0.49 -19.31
CA ALA A 216 17.11 0.12 -20.64
C ALA A 216 18.18 1.23 -20.70
N PRO A 217 18.59 1.67 -21.91
CA PRO A 217 19.46 2.83 -22.06
C PRO A 217 18.90 4.07 -21.34
N GLY A 218 19.72 4.70 -20.51
CA GLY A 218 19.34 5.90 -19.75
C GLY A 218 18.67 5.62 -18.40
N LEU A 219 18.42 4.36 -18.05
CA LEU A 219 17.95 3.95 -16.72
C LEU A 219 19.09 3.35 -15.90
N PHE A 220 19.16 3.68 -14.62
CA PHE A 220 20.08 3.03 -13.69
C PHE A 220 19.45 1.76 -13.09
N PRO A 221 20.24 0.73 -12.75
CA PRO A 221 19.78 -0.33 -11.88
C PRO A 221 19.40 0.26 -10.51
N PHE A 222 18.41 -0.32 -9.84
CA PHE A 222 18.05 0.03 -8.45
C PHE A 222 18.53 -1.01 -7.44
N ASP A 223 19.38 -1.95 -7.86
CA ASP A 223 19.93 -3.02 -7.03
C ASP A 223 18.81 -3.79 -6.31
N LYS A 224 18.88 -3.94 -4.99
CA LYS A 224 17.88 -4.67 -4.23
C LYS A 224 16.68 -3.81 -3.86
N TYR A 225 15.49 -4.29 -4.19
CA TYR A 225 14.27 -3.53 -4.00
C TYR A 225 13.95 -3.25 -2.53
N SER A 226 13.58 -2.01 -2.25
CA SER A 226 12.80 -1.57 -1.09
C SER A 226 11.61 -0.73 -1.57
N SER A 227 10.58 -0.57 -0.74
CA SER A 227 9.51 0.39 -1.03
C SER A 227 9.86 1.83 -0.65
N ALA A 228 11.00 2.06 0.03
CA ALA A 228 11.45 3.39 0.44
C ALA A 228 11.77 4.34 -0.74
N PRO A 229 12.43 3.91 -1.83
CA PRO A 229 12.74 4.79 -2.98
C PRO A 229 11.49 5.31 -3.68
N ILE A 230 10.55 4.42 -4.06
CA ILE A 230 9.32 4.82 -4.75
C ILE A 230 8.46 5.76 -3.90
N LEU A 231 8.46 5.56 -2.58
CA LEU A 231 7.76 6.43 -1.64
C LEU A 231 8.43 7.80 -1.60
N THR A 232 9.76 7.83 -1.49
CA THR A 232 10.58 9.04 -1.48
C THR A 232 10.29 9.86 -2.74
N GLU A 233 10.31 9.26 -3.91
CA GLU A 233 10.01 9.94 -5.18
C GLU A 233 8.59 10.52 -5.22
N ALA A 234 7.58 9.74 -4.84
CA ALA A 234 6.19 10.19 -4.84
C ALA A 234 5.96 11.36 -3.88
N ILE A 235 6.61 11.35 -2.72
CA ILE A 235 6.56 12.46 -1.77
C ILE A 235 7.28 13.69 -2.33
N ARG A 236 8.48 13.52 -2.91
CA ARG A 236 9.26 14.63 -3.47
C ARG A 236 8.54 15.32 -4.61
N GLU A 237 7.81 14.56 -5.44
CA GLU A 237 6.93 15.12 -6.45
C GLU A 237 5.82 15.99 -5.84
N ALA A 238 5.15 15.50 -4.79
CA ALA A 238 4.09 16.26 -4.12
C ALA A 238 4.62 17.46 -3.31
N ALA A 239 5.86 17.42 -2.84
CA ALA A 239 6.47 18.47 -2.02
C ALA A 239 6.80 19.76 -2.79
N GLY A 240 6.62 19.79 -4.12
CA GLY A 240 6.68 21.01 -4.91
C GLY A 240 5.51 21.98 -4.67
N ASP A 241 4.40 21.47 -4.13
CA ASP A 241 3.19 22.25 -3.86
C ASP A 241 3.15 22.78 -2.41
N PRO A 242 2.52 23.95 -2.16
CA PRO A 242 2.20 24.40 -0.81
C PRO A 242 1.36 23.36 -0.04
N ASP A 243 1.53 23.25 1.28
CA ASP A 243 0.87 22.21 2.06
C ASP A 243 -0.67 22.23 1.95
N SER A 244 -1.28 23.40 1.70
CA SER A 244 -2.73 23.55 1.49
C SER A 244 -3.26 22.83 0.25
N THR A 245 -2.42 22.63 -0.77
CA THR A 245 -2.74 21.94 -2.03
C THR A 245 -1.95 20.65 -2.23
N ARG A 246 -0.93 20.42 -1.40
CA ARG A 246 -0.09 19.22 -1.41
C ARG A 246 -0.94 17.96 -1.27
N ARG A 247 -0.58 16.96 -2.05
CA ARG A 247 -1.37 15.73 -2.21
C ARG A 247 -0.78 14.50 -1.55
N PHE A 248 0.43 14.56 -1.01
CA PHE A 248 1.02 13.43 -0.31
C PHE A 248 1.85 13.89 0.89
N PHE A 249 1.45 13.43 2.07
CA PHE A 249 2.12 13.66 3.35
C PHE A 249 2.59 12.34 3.97
N LEU A 250 3.74 12.38 4.64
CA LEU A 250 4.24 11.29 5.48
C LEU A 250 4.54 11.86 6.87
N VAL A 251 3.87 11.35 7.90
CA VAL A 251 4.13 11.74 9.30
C VAL A 251 4.80 10.57 10.02
N PRO A 252 6.13 10.60 10.25
CA PRO A 252 6.81 9.61 11.08
C PRO A 252 6.56 9.88 12.56
N ARG A 253 6.91 8.93 13.43
CA ARG A 253 6.68 8.98 14.89
C ARG A 253 5.22 9.21 15.28
N ALA A 254 4.28 8.81 14.42
CA ALA A 254 2.84 8.83 14.65
C ALA A 254 2.36 7.41 14.93
N HIS A 255 2.32 7.03 16.20
CA HIS A 255 1.89 5.70 16.62
C HIS A 255 0.37 5.64 16.70
N VAL A 256 -0.29 5.06 15.69
CA VAL A 256 -1.75 4.89 15.69
C VAL A 256 -2.15 3.79 16.67
N VAL A 257 -3.02 4.12 17.62
CA VAL A 257 -3.39 3.23 18.72
C VAL A 257 -4.82 2.70 18.59
N LYS A 258 -5.75 3.48 18.01
CA LYS A 258 -7.16 3.11 17.88
C LYS A 258 -7.85 3.84 16.72
N LEU A 259 -8.84 3.18 16.10
CA LEU A 259 -9.72 3.74 15.08
C LEU A 259 -11.15 3.84 15.63
N HIS A 260 -11.62 5.07 15.83
CA HIS A 260 -12.97 5.34 16.30
C HIS A 260 -13.93 5.25 15.11
N ASN A 261 -15.04 4.56 15.30
CA ASN A 261 -16.03 4.38 14.26
C ASN A 261 -17.45 4.55 14.81
N SER A 262 -18.37 4.89 13.92
CA SER A 262 -19.80 4.97 14.21
C SER A 262 -20.57 4.45 13.00
N ASN A 263 -21.52 3.53 13.23
CA ASN A 263 -22.34 2.91 12.19
C ASN A 263 -21.53 2.32 11.02
N GLY A 264 -20.38 1.71 11.32
CA GLY A 264 -19.54 1.07 10.31
C GLY A 264 -18.70 2.04 9.47
N VAL A 265 -18.45 3.26 9.95
CA VAL A 265 -17.58 4.24 9.31
C VAL A 265 -16.57 4.77 10.33
N ILE A 266 -15.28 4.69 10.02
CA ILE A 266 -14.22 5.31 10.81
C ILE A 266 -14.34 6.83 10.68
N ASN A 267 -14.45 7.52 11.81
CA ASN A 267 -14.61 8.97 11.89
C ASN A 267 -13.47 9.69 12.63
N ALA A 268 -12.62 8.95 13.36
CA ALA A 268 -11.39 9.49 13.91
C ALA A 268 -10.29 8.43 14.06
N ILE A 269 -9.04 8.85 13.89
CA ILE A 269 -7.83 8.07 14.16
C ILE A 269 -7.17 8.64 15.41
N GLU A 270 -7.04 7.81 16.44
CA GLU A 270 -6.31 8.13 17.66
C GLU A 270 -4.86 7.66 17.55
N LEU A 271 -3.93 8.55 17.89
CA LEU A 271 -2.50 8.28 17.79
C LEU A 271 -1.69 9.02 18.86
N HIS A 272 -0.50 8.51 19.16
CA HIS A 272 0.50 9.22 19.94
C HIS A 272 1.57 9.83 19.03
N TYR A 273 1.85 11.12 19.23
CA TYR A 273 2.86 11.88 18.50
C TYR A 273 3.59 12.81 19.47
N ASN A 274 4.93 12.75 19.50
CA ASN A 274 5.78 13.51 20.43
C ASN A 274 5.32 13.38 21.90
N GLY A 275 4.99 12.17 22.33
CA GLY A 275 4.53 11.86 23.70
C GLY A 275 3.13 12.37 24.04
N GLN A 276 2.39 12.92 23.08
CA GLN A 276 1.02 13.41 23.27
C GLN A 276 0.02 12.56 22.49
N GLN A 277 -1.13 12.30 23.11
CA GLN A 277 -2.30 11.77 22.42
C GLN A 277 -2.89 12.83 21.48
N LYS A 278 -3.23 12.43 20.25
CA LYS A 278 -3.76 13.26 19.17
C LYS A 278 -4.88 12.52 18.43
N PHE A 279 -5.70 13.28 17.71
CA PHE A 279 -6.83 12.77 16.95
C PHE A 279 -6.88 13.39 15.56
N ILE A 280 -7.00 12.55 14.53
CA ILE A 280 -7.24 12.97 13.15
C ILE A 280 -8.69 12.66 12.81
N SER A 281 -9.48 13.68 12.47
CA SER A 281 -10.85 13.50 11.96
C SER A 281 -10.82 12.86 10.57
N VAL A 282 -11.77 11.93 10.33
CA VAL A 282 -11.88 11.16 9.08
C VAL A 282 -13.28 11.33 8.52
N SER A 283 -13.39 11.74 7.25
CA SER A 283 -14.67 11.78 6.53
C SER A 283 -15.13 10.39 6.10
N ALA A 284 -16.43 10.21 5.85
CA ALA A 284 -16.96 8.93 5.38
C ALA A 284 -16.42 8.50 4.02
N ASP A 285 -16.03 9.47 3.19
CA ASP A 285 -15.42 9.24 1.88
C ASP A 285 -13.92 8.93 1.95
N CYS A 286 -13.27 9.21 3.08
CA CYS A 286 -11.84 8.96 3.27
C CYS A 286 -11.58 7.47 3.52
N SER A 287 -10.73 6.85 2.69
CA SER A 287 -10.35 5.44 2.87
C SER A 287 -9.19 5.28 3.85
N VAL A 288 -9.39 4.49 4.91
CA VAL A 288 -8.36 4.18 5.93
C VAL A 288 -7.78 2.80 5.69
N VAL A 289 -6.46 2.68 5.55
CA VAL A 289 -5.78 1.41 5.22
C VAL A 289 -4.88 0.96 6.36
N LEU A 290 -5.13 -0.23 6.90
CA LEU A 290 -4.29 -0.93 7.86
C LEU A 290 -3.17 -1.70 7.15
N ALA A 291 -1.94 -1.19 7.20
CA ALA A 291 -0.76 -1.76 6.54
C ALA A 291 0.46 -1.90 7.49
N ALA A 292 0.19 -2.11 8.78
CA ALA A 292 1.19 -2.10 9.86
C ALA A 292 1.88 -3.46 10.12
N SER A 293 1.83 -4.40 9.17
CA SER A 293 2.13 -5.86 9.30
C SER A 293 0.92 -6.72 9.66
N SER A 294 1.04 -8.04 9.49
CA SER A 294 -0.07 -8.97 9.74
C SER A 294 -0.56 -8.95 11.19
N ILE A 295 0.36 -9.01 12.16
CA ILE A 295 -0.02 -9.06 13.58
C ILE A 295 -0.54 -7.70 14.05
N GLU A 296 0.17 -6.61 13.73
CA GLU A 296 -0.21 -5.28 14.23
C GLU A 296 -1.46 -4.71 13.55
N SER A 297 -1.65 -4.92 12.24
CA SER A 297 -2.93 -4.58 11.59
C SER A 297 -4.10 -5.36 12.21
N THR A 298 -3.87 -6.61 12.63
CA THR A 298 -4.89 -7.43 13.29
C THR A 298 -5.19 -6.92 14.69
N ARG A 299 -4.16 -6.61 15.48
CA ARG A 299 -4.30 -6.01 16.82
C ARG A 299 -5.11 -4.72 16.74
N LEU A 300 -4.74 -3.81 15.84
CA LEU A 300 -5.41 -2.53 15.68
C LEU A 300 -6.87 -2.70 15.23
N ALA A 301 -7.16 -3.65 14.34
CA ALA A 301 -8.54 -3.99 13.94
C ALA A 301 -9.36 -4.57 15.10
N LEU A 302 -8.81 -5.53 15.86
CA LEU A 302 -9.47 -6.13 17.04
C LEU A 302 -9.78 -5.08 18.12
N GLU A 303 -8.88 -4.12 18.29
CA GLU A 303 -9.04 -3.05 19.28
C GLU A 303 -10.07 -1.99 18.84
N SER A 304 -10.27 -1.84 17.53
CA SER A 304 -11.06 -0.75 16.95
C SER A 304 -12.47 -1.17 16.53
N PHE A 305 -12.62 -2.34 15.92
CA PHE A 305 -13.88 -2.83 15.33
C PHE A 305 -13.88 -4.37 15.20
N PRO A 306 -13.79 -5.12 16.31
CA PRO A 306 -13.58 -6.56 16.30
C PRO A 306 -14.72 -7.31 15.61
N THR A 307 -14.37 -8.41 14.92
CA THR A 307 -15.31 -9.46 14.54
C THR A 307 -14.83 -10.81 15.07
N PRO A 308 -15.72 -11.80 15.27
CA PRO A 308 -15.32 -13.11 15.80
C PRO A 308 -14.32 -13.87 14.93
N LEU A 309 -14.15 -13.50 13.65
CA LEU A 309 -13.26 -14.15 12.69
C LEU A 309 -11.82 -13.66 12.77
N MET A 310 -11.59 -12.42 13.20
CA MET A 310 -10.26 -11.80 13.21
C MET A 310 -9.28 -12.59 14.07
N GLY A 311 -8.03 -12.67 13.62
CA GLY A 311 -6.95 -13.31 14.36
C GLY A 311 -6.88 -14.83 14.26
N ARG A 312 -7.93 -15.47 13.73
CA ARG A 312 -7.88 -16.88 13.29
C ARG A 312 -7.03 -17.02 12.03
N ASN A 313 -6.83 -18.25 11.55
CA ASN A 313 -6.13 -18.52 10.29
C ASN A 313 -4.69 -17.95 10.26
N LEU A 314 -4.06 -17.78 11.43
CA LEU A 314 -2.66 -17.36 11.51
C LEU A 314 -1.78 -18.43 10.87
N MET A 315 -1.06 -18.03 9.82
CA MET A 315 -0.09 -18.84 9.11
C MET A 315 1.29 -18.23 9.22
N ALA A 316 2.31 -19.07 9.12
CA ALA A 316 3.70 -18.71 8.93
C ALA A 316 4.35 -19.79 8.06
N HIS A 317 5.67 -19.82 7.97
CA HIS A 317 6.37 -20.90 7.29
C HIS A 317 7.24 -21.70 8.25
N LEU A 318 7.34 -23.00 7.98
CA LEU A 318 8.40 -23.86 8.50
C LEU A 318 9.71 -23.44 7.83
N ARG A 319 10.84 -23.47 8.55
CA ARG A 319 12.13 -23.07 7.99
C ARG A 319 13.26 -23.97 8.41
N SER A 320 14.07 -24.38 7.44
CA SER A 320 15.33 -25.09 7.69
C SER A 320 16.46 -24.48 6.88
N ASN A 321 17.69 -24.61 7.36
CA ASN A 321 18.88 -24.31 6.59
C ASN A 321 19.77 -25.57 6.59
N THR A 322 19.96 -26.16 5.41
CA THR A 322 20.90 -27.27 5.20
C THR A 322 22.06 -26.74 4.36
N THR A 323 23.21 -26.54 4.99
CA THR A 323 24.42 -26.06 4.31
C THR A 323 25.39 -27.21 4.11
N VAL A 324 25.92 -27.32 2.89
CA VAL A 324 26.89 -28.33 2.50
C VAL A 324 28.03 -27.68 1.73
N ARG A 325 29.15 -28.41 1.57
CA ARG A 325 30.15 -28.08 0.57
C ARG A 325 30.57 -29.31 -0.21
N ILE A 326 30.83 -29.14 -1.51
CA ILE A 326 31.24 -30.20 -2.45
C ILE A 326 32.47 -29.76 -3.25
N PRO A 327 33.33 -30.68 -3.73
CA PRO A 327 34.45 -30.32 -4.60
C PRO A 327 33.98 -29.68 -5.90
N ARG A 328 34.62 -28.60 -6.35
CA ARG A 328 34.29 -27.90 -7.61
C ARG A 328 34.35 -28.82 -8.83
N SER A 329 35.27 -29.79 -8.83
CA SER A 329 35.45 -30.76 -9.91
C SER A 329 34.21 -31.62 -10.19
N VAL A 330 33.28 -31.76 -9.23
CA VAL A 330 32.01 -32.49 -9.45
C VAL A 330 31.07 -31.76 -10.40
N LEU A 331 31.21 -30.43 -10.55
CA LEU A 331 30.45 -29.62 -11.51
C LEU A 331 31.21 -29.41 -12.82
N GLY A 332 32.38 -30.03 -12.98
CA GLY A 332 33.27 -29.88 -14.14
C GLY A 332 34.30 -28.76 -13.95
N THR A 333 34.77 -28.20 -15.07
CA THR A 333 35.77 -27.13 -15.08
C THR A 333 35.07 -25.79 -14.99
N LEU A 334 35.29 -25.06 -13.89
CA LEU A 334 34.74 -23.73 -13.64
C LEU A 334 35.85 -22.68 -13.55
N PRO A 335 35.64 -21.43 -14.01
CA PRO A 335 36.63 -20.36 -13.88
C PRO A 335 37.00 -20.09 -12.43
N LYS A 336 38.23 -19.61 -12.21
CA LYS A 336 38.73 -19.21 -10.87
C LYS A 336 38.18 -17.85 -10.39
N GLN A 337 37.08 -17.38 -10.95
CA GLN A 337 36.48 -16.09 -10.60
C GLN A 337 35.44 -16.28 -9.49
N LEU A 338 35.19 -15.21 -8.73
CA LEU A 338 34.07 -15.16 -7.79
C LEU A 338 32.78 -15.35 -8.58
N ALA A 339 31.98 -16.32 -8.18
CA ALA A 339 30.67 -16.54 -8.77
C ALA A 339 29.69 -16.91 -7.67
N ALA A 340 28.49 -16.36 -7.76
CA ALA A 340 27.34 -16.78 -6.99
C ALA A 340 26.33 -17.39 -7.93
N ALA A 341 25.54 -18.32 -7.42
CA ALA A 341 24.40 -18.88 -8.12
C ALA A 341 23.23 -18.99 -7.15
N ALA A 342 22.03 -18.77 -7.64
CA ALA A 342 20.84 -19.12 -6.90
C ALA A 342 19.76 -19.72 -7.80
N MET A 343 18.95 -20.60 -7.22
CA MET A 343 17.81 -21.21 -7.87
C MET A 343 16.74 -21.52 -6.84
N LEU A 344 15.52 -21.75 -7.33
CA LEU A 344 14.40 -22.16 -6.51
C LEU A 344 14.06 -23.61 -6.86
N VAL A 345 14.02 -24.49 -5.87
CA VAL A 345 13.64 -25.88 -6.06
C VAL A 345 12.30 -26.12 -5.39
N ARG A 346 11.28 -26.51 -6.16
CA ARG A 346 9.94 -26.77 -5.63
C ARG A 346 9.78 -28.23 -5.28
N GLY A 347 9.06 -28.51 -4.22
CA GLY A 347 8.73 -29.87 -3.84
C GLY A 347 7.34 -29.97 -3.26
N SER A 348 6.78 -31.16 -3.41
CA SER A 348 5.40 -31.37 -3.03
C SER A 348 5.09 -32.77 -2.56
N THR A 349 4.11 -32.84 -1.66
CA THR A 349 3.68 -34.06 -0.99
C THR A 349 2.16 -34.05 -0.82
N LEU A 350 1.60 -35.13 -0.28
CA LEU A 350 0.20 -35.15 0.15
C LEU A 350 -0.03 -34.23 1.37
N GLN A 351 1.00 -33.97 2.16
CA GLN A 351 0.94 -33.17 3.39
C GLN A 351 1.03 -31.67 3.12
N GLY A 352 1.49 -31.25 1.95
CA GLY A 352 1.63 -29.83 1.59
C GLY A 352 2.80 -29.58 0.66
N ARG A 353 3.11 -28.30 0.49
CA ARG A 353 4.16 -27.82 -0.43
C ARG A 353 5.34 -27.24 0.34
N TYR A 354 6.50 -27.31 -0.29
CA TYR A 354 7.71 -26.64 0.19
C TYR A 354 8.55 -26.16 -0.99
N HIS A 355 9.46 -25.24 -0.73
CA HIS A 355 10.53 -24.93 -1.67
C HIS A 355 11.86 -24.81 -0.95
N LEU A 356 12.94 -25.00 -1.70
CA LEU A 356 14.31 -24.74 -1.27
C LEU A 356 14.84 -23.54 -2.04
N GLN A 357 15.17 -22.48 -1.32
CA GLN A 357 15.99 -21.39 -1.81
C GLN A 357 17.43 -21.90 -1.80
N VAL A 358 17.99 -22.17 -2.98
CA VAL A 358 19.34 -22.71 -3.11
C VAL A 358 20.27 -21.56 -3.47
N THR A 359 21.28 -21.32 -2.65
CA THR A 359 22.35 -20.36 -2.92
C THR A 359 23.69 -21.07 -2.90
N ALA A 360 24.61 -20.66 -3.76
CA ALA A 360 25.93 -21.27 -3.87
C ALA A 360 27.02 -20.24 -4.16
N ALA A 361 28.19 -20.42 -3.54
CA ALA A 361 29.38 -19.60 -3.77
C ALA A 361 30.66 -20.42 -3.54
N ALA A 362 31.73 -20.06 -4.24
CA ALA A 362 33.04 -20.70 -4.11
C ALA A 362 33.92 -20.02 -3.05
N ILE A 363 33.57 -20.23 -1.78
CA ILE A 363 34.15 -19.52 -0.62
C ILE A 363 34.45 -20.50 0.53
N ASP A 364 35.45 -20.21 1.36
CA ASP A 364 35.72 -20.96 2.60
C ASP A 364 34.88 -20.43 3.78
N SER A 365 33.58 -20.36 3.58
CA SER A 365 32.58 -19.91 4.57
C SER A 365 31.34 -20.78 4.45
N ALA A 366 30.63 -20.95 5.57
CA ALA A 366 29.33 -21.63 5.61
C ALA A 366 28.17 -20.74 5.10
N ASN A 367 28.44 -19.47 4.77
CA ASN A 367 27.42 -18.50 4.35
C ASN A 367 27.55 -18.13 2.87
N ALA A 368 27.05 -18.98 1.97
CA ALA A 368 27.06 -18.73 0.52
C ALA A 368 26.33 -17.43 0.11
N GLU A 369 25.37 -16.98 0.92
CA GLU A 369 24.63 -15.74 0.72
C GLU A 369 25.53 -14.49 0.89
N GLU A 370 26.60 -14.56 1.69
CA GLU A 370 27.49 -13.42 1.94
C GLU A 370 28.11 -12.84 0.66
N THR A 371 28.37 -13.67 -0.34
CA THR A 371 28.89 -13.25 -1.65
C THR A 371 27.83 -12.62 -2.54
N MET A 372 26.56 -13.03 -2.42
CA MET A 372 25.45 -12.45 -3.18
C MET A 372 25.11 -11.02 -2.76
N TRP A 373 25.49 -10.62 -1.55
CA TRP A 373 25.02 -9.39 -0.90
C TRP A 373 26.08 -8.29 -0.80
N ARG A 374 27.23 -8.44 -1.45
CA ARG A 374 28.32 -7.48 -1.39
C ARG A 374 28.47 -6.76 -2.73
N VAL A 375 27.97 -5.53 -2.80
CA VAL A 375 28.35 -4.57 -3.84
C VAL A 375 29.68 -3.96 -3.42
N VAL A 376 30.71 -4.00 -4.28
CA VAL A 376 32.08 -3.67 -3.90
C VAL A 376 32.45 -2.27 -4.41
N PRO A 377 32.52 -1.24 -3.54
CA PRO A 377 32.91 0.11 -3.95
C PRO A 377 34.44 0.36 -3.89
N ASP A 378 35.23 -0.57 -3.34
CA ASP A 378 36.66 -0.39 -3.07
C ASP A 378 37.49 -1.60 -3.53
N LEU A 379 38.66 -1.33 -4.13
CA LEU A 379 39.57 -2.33 -4.68
C LEU A 379 40.20 -3.21 -3.59
N ASP A 380 40.49 -2.64 -2.41
CA ASP A 380 41.07 -3.42 -1.30
C ASP A 380 40.04 -4.44 -0.74
N LEU A 381 38.77 -4.06 -0.68
CA LEU A 381 37.68 -4.98 -0.32
C LEU A 381 37.46 -6.05 -1.40
N LEU A 382 37.62 -5.69 -2.68
CA LEU A 382 37.60 -6.66 -3.78
C LEU A 382 38.72 -7.69 -3.59
N ASP A 383 39.95 -7.24 -3.34
CA ASP A 383 41.10 -8.13 -3.14
C ASP A 383 40.91 -9.04 -1.93
N GLN A 384 40.37 -8.54 -0.81
CA GLN A 384 40.02 -9.37 0.36
C GLN A 384 38.94 -10.41 0.03
N LEU A 385 37.93 -10.04 -0.75
CA LEU A 385 36.89 -10.96 -1.22
C LEU A 385 37.47 -12.04 -2.13
N LEU A 386 38.32 -11.66 -3.08
CA LEU A 386 39.03 -12.58 -3.96
C LEU A 386 39.95 -13.53 -3.16
N ALA A 387 40.60 -13.03 -2.09
CA ALA A 387 41.44 -13.84 -1.21
C ALA A 387 40.65 -14.84 -0.34
N SER A 388 39.36 -14.61 -0.08
CA SER A 388 38.48 -15.52 0.68
C SER A 388 37.94 -16.70 -0.14
N GLN A 389 38.30 -16.80 -1.43
CA GLN A 389 37.83 -17.84 -2.33
C GLN A 389 38.44 -19.21 -2.02
N ASP A 390 37.60 -20.24 -1.99
CA ASP A 390 38.05 -21.63 -2.01
C ASP A 390 38.01 -22.14 -3.46
N PHE A 391 39.20 -22.30 -4.06
CA PHE A 391 39.34 -22.78 -5.44
C PHE A 391 39.07 -24.28 -5.61
N ASN A 392 38.78 -25.00 -4.53
CA ASN A 392 38.55 -26.44 -4.55
C ASN A 392 37.12 -26.84 -4.19
N LYS A 393 36.36 -26.00 -3.46
CA LYS A 393 35.01 -26.34 -2.98
C LYS A 393 33.95 -25.29 -3.34
N ILE A 394 32.71 -25.72 -3.29
CA ILE A 394 31.51 -24.88 -3.46
C ILE A 394 30.64 -25.09 -2.23
N THR A 395 30.38 -24.02 -1.48
CA THR A 395 29.38 -24.03 -0.42
C THR A 395 28.01 -23.84 -1.04
N ILE A 396 27.06 -24.68 -0.67
CA ILE A 396 25.66 -24.66 -1.13
C ILE A 396 24.76 -24.66 0.10
N THR A 397 23.87 -23.68 0.18
CA THR A 397 22.84 -23.61 1.23
C THR A 397 21.48 -23.90 0.61
N PHE A 398 20.78 -24.90 1.15
CA PHE A 398 19.39 -25.20 0.87
C PHE A 398 18.55 -24.65 2.02
N ARG A 399 17.98 -23.45 1.83
CA ARG A 399 17.02 -22.88 2.78
C ARG A 399 15.62 -23.37 2.45
N GLY A 400 15.12 -24.30 3.24
CA GLY A 400 13.79 -24.87 3.10
C GLY A 400 12.72 -23.96 3.70
N ILE A 401 11.64 -23.74 2.96
CA ILE A 401 10.44 -23.04 3.39
C ILE A 401 9.25 -23.98 3.15
N GLY A 402 8.58 -24.37 4.24
CA GLY A 402 7.46 -25.32 4.22
C GLY A 402 6.14 -24.65 4.57
N GLU A 403 5.08 -25.04 3.86
CA GLU A 403 3.70 -24.56 4.07
C GLU A 403 3.21 -24.85 5.50
N MET A 404 2.54 -23.88 6.10
CA MET A 404 1.63 -24.11 7.23
C MET A 404 0.20 -23.82 6.79
N VAL A 405 -0.68 -24.79 7.01
CA VAL A 405 -2.11 -24.63 6.72
C VAL A 405 -2.76 -23.84 7.86
N GLY A 406 -3.46 -22.75 7.51
CA GLY A 406 -4.19 -21.94 8.46
C GLY A 406 -5.51 -22.59 8.89
N ASP A 407 -5.96 -22.27 10.11
CA ASP A 407 -7.23 -22.73 10.67
C ASP A 407 -8.22 -21.57 10.84
N LYS A 408 -9.18 -21.46 9.92
CA LYS A 408 -10.25 -20.44 9.95
C LYS A 408 -11.29 -20.71 11.04
N ASN A 409 -11.30 -21.92 11.61
CA ASN A 409 -12.20 -22.32 12.70
C ASN A 409 -11.51 -22.29 14.07
N ALA A 410 -10.26 -21.84 14.13
CA ALA A 410 -9.51 -21.73 15.38
C ALA A 410 -10.29 -20.93 16.43
N VAL A 411 -10.14 -21.34 17.69
CA VAL A 411 -10.61 -20.57 18.84
C VAL A 411 -9.40 -19.83 19.40
N ASN A 412 -9.48 -18.50 19.48
CA ASN A 412 -8.41 -17.58 19.87
C ASN A 412 -7.98 -17.66 21.36
N THR A 413 -8.09 -18.83 21.95
CA THR A 413 -7.63 -19.17 23.31
C THR A 413 -7.09 -20.59 23.38
N ASN A 414 -7.28 -21.40 22.33
CA ASN A 414 -6.85 -22.79 22.32
C ASN A 414 -5.35 -22.88 22.05
N PRO A 415 -4.53 -23.35 23.01
CA PRO A 415 -3.08 -23.42 22.84
C PRO A 415 -2.65 -24.39 21.74
N ALA A 416 -3.53 -25.31 21.31
CA ALA A 416 -3.26 -26.29 20.25
C ALA A 416 -3.49 -25.77 18.83
N THR A 417 -3.92 -24.51 18.66
CA THR A 417 -4.18 -23.90 17.35
C THR A 417 -3.46 -22.57 17.21
N SER A 418 -3.12 -22.18 15.98
CA SER A 418 -2.44 -20.90 15.72
C SER A 418 -3.45 -19.75 15.62
N TRP A 419 -3.24 -18.67 16.36
CA TRP A 419 -4.13 -17.50 16.41
C TRP A 419 -3.42 -16.25 16.95
N VAL A 420 -4.04 -15.09 16.72
CA VAL A 420 -3.71 -13.79 17.32
C VAL A 420 -4.96 -13.26 18.02
N ASP A 421 -4.82 -12.78 19.24
CA ASP A 421 -5.89 -12.03 19.93
C ASP A 421 -5.28 -10.98 20.85
N LEU A 422 -6.12 -10.17 21.48
CA LEU A 422 -5.72 -9.18 22.46
C LEU A 422 -5.48 -9.85 23.81
N SER A 423 -4.33 -9.57 24.41
CA SER A 423 -3.99 -9.98 25.76
C SER A 423 -5.00 -9.38 26.75
N PRO A 424 -5.66 -10.21 27.58
CA PRO A 424 -6.60 -9.71 28.58
C PRO A 424 -5.89 -9.19 29.84
N PHE A 425 -4.56 -9.32 29.93
CA PHE A 425 -3.80 -9.01 31.15
C PHE A 425 -2.74 -7.91 30.96
N GLU A 426 -2.43 -7.55 29.72
CA GLU A 426 -1.30 -6.69 29.42
C GLU A 426 -1.69 -5.53 28.51
N LEU A 427 -1.27 -4.34 28.93
CA LEU A 427 -1.34 -3.12 28.15
C LEU A 427 0.04 -2.76 27.62
N ASP A 428 0.09 -2.08 26.49
CA ASP A 428 1.28 -1.43 25.97
C ASP A 428 1.55 -0.10 26.69
N GLU A 429 2.64 0.54 26.30
CA GLU A 429 3.07 1.84 26.82
C GLU A 429 2.09 3.00 26.53
N PHE A 430 1.09 2.77 25.67
CA PHE A 430 0.02 3.71 25.35
C PHE A 430 -1.31 3.35 26.05
N GLY A 431 -1.32 2.31 26.88
CA GLY A 431 -2.51 1.84 27.58
C GLY A 431 -3.46 1.00 26.71
N MET A 432 -3.02 0.56 25.53
CA MET A 432 -3.81 -0.32 24.65
C MET A 432 -3.49 -1.78 24.93
N ARG A 433 -4.44 -2.68 24.67
CA ARG A 433 -4.18 -4.12 24.82
C ARG A 433 -3.12 -4.57 23.81
N ARG A 434 -2.06 -5.22 24.30
CA ARG A 434 -1.07 -5.89 23.45
C ARG A 434 -1.71 -7.10 22.77
N ALA A 435 -1.23 -7.49 21.60
CA ALA A 435 -1.58 -8.80 21.05
C ALA A 435 -0.83 -9.93 21.78
N TYR A 436 -1.47 -11.08 21.89
CA TYR A 436 -0.83 -12.37 22.14
C TYR A 436 -0.91 -13.22 20.87
N VAL A 437 0.23 -13.78 20.48
CA VAL A 437 0.39 -14.60 19.28
C VAL A 437 0.71 -16.02 19.71
N ASN A 438 -0.22 -16.95 19.48
CA ASN A 438 0.03 -18.37 19.64
C ASN A 438 0.30 -18.98 18.27
N LEU A 439 1.49 -19.53 18.06
CA LEU A 439 1.87 -20.20 16.83
C LEU A 439 2.36 -21.61 17.14
N VAL A 440 1.75 -22.62 16.51
CA VAL A 440 2.04 -24.03 16.76
C VAL A 440 2.14 -24.82 15.46
N THR A 441 2.84 -25.95 15.50
CA THR A 441 2.85 -26.94 14.41
C THR A 441 1.72 -27.95 14.54
N THR A 442 1.34 -28.53 13.41
CA THR A 442 0.46 -29.71 13.35
C THR A 442 1.27 -30.96 13.00
N PRO A 443 0.76 -32.18 13.25
CA PRO A 443 1.42 -33.42 12.81
C PRO A 443 1.67 -33.47 11.29
N GLN A 444 0.75 -32.91 10.51
CA GLN A 444 0.90 -32.77 9.06
C GLN A 444 2.09 -31.86 8.71
N ALA A 445 2.20 -30.70 9.36
CA ALA A 445 3.29 -29.75 9.14
C ALA A 445 4.64 -30.37 9.54
N LEU A 446 4.72 -31.11 10.65
CA LEU A 446 5.94 -31.82 11.06
C LEU A 446 6.38 -32.86 10.02
N THR A 447 5.44 -33.64 9.48
CA THR A 447 5.71 -34.62 8.42
C THR A 447 6.24 -33.95 7.14
N LEU A 448 5.65 -32.80 6.78
CA LEU A 448 6.12 -31.98 5.65
C LEU A 448 7.54 -31.44 5.92
N TRP A 449 7.81 -30.97 7.14
CA TRP A 449 9.13 -30.49 7.55
C TRP A 449 10.19 -31.59 7.43
N ASP A 450 9.91 -32.79 7.93
CA ASP A 450 10.80 -33.95 7.81
C ASP A 450 11.09 -34.28 6.34
N THR A 451 10.05 -34.22 5.49
CA THR A 451 10.20 -34.50 4.06
C THR A 451 11.04 -33.43 3.36
N MET A 452 10.82 -32.15 3.67
CA MET A 452 11.61 -31.04 3.15
C MET A 452 13.10 -31.16 3.55
N ASP A 453 13.38 -31.46 4.82
CA ASP A 453 14.74 -31.63 5.33
C ASP A 453 15.45 -32.80 4.60
N GLN A 454 14.75 -33.92 4.45
CA GLN A 454 15.26 -35.08 3.71
C GLN A 454 15.49 -34.77 2.23
N ALA A 455 14.61 -33.98 1.60
CA ALA A 455 14.78 -33.59 0.21
C ALA A 455 16.03 -32.74 0.01
N ALA A 456 16.29 -31.76 0.89
CA ALA A 456 17.52 -30.96 0.86
C ALA A 456 18.78 -31.83 0.96
N VAL A 457 18.81 -32.77 1.91
CA VAL A 457 19.95 -33.69 2.07
C VAL A 457 20.11 -34.60 0.84
N LYS A 458 19.03 -35.18 0.31
CA LYS A 458 19.07 -36.06 -0.87
C LYS A 458 19.51 -35.32 -2.13
N LEU A 459 19.07 -34.08 -2.33
CA LEU A 459 19.53 -33.23 -3.43
C LEU A 459 21.02 -32.94 -3.30
N ALA A 460 21.48 -32.54 -2.12
CA ALA A 460 22.90 -32.30 -1.85
C ALA A 460 23.76 -33.53 -2.14
N GLN A 461 23.34 -34.71 -1.68
CA GLN A 461 24.00 -36.00 -1.98
C GLN A 461 24.00 -36.32 -3.47
N ALA A 462 22.89 -36.07 -4.17
CA ALA A 462 22.76 -36.29 -5.61
C ALA A 462 23.69 -35.37 -6.42
N LEU A 463 23.90 -34.12 -5.97
CA LEU A 463 24.86 -33.19 -6.55
C LEU A 463 26.32 -33.62 -6.32
N ALA A 464 26.64 -34.09 -5.11
CA ALA A 464 27.98 -34.55 -4.76
C ALA A 464 28.39 -35.83 -5.52
N GLY A 465 27.40 -36.66 -5.91
CA GLY A 465 27.58 -37.91 -6.66
C GLY A 465 28.18 -39.07 -5.83
N SER A 466 28.95 -38.76 -4.78
CA SER A 466 29.55 -39.71 -3.85
C SER A 466 29.53 -39.15 -2.43
N PRO A 467 29.32 -39.99 -1.39
CA PRO A 467 29.43 -39.56 0.02
C PRO A 467 30.80 -39.00 0.40
N ALA A 468 31.87 -39.37 -0.33
CA ALA A 468 33.21 -38.82 -0.10
C ALA A 468 33.36 -37.36 -0.56
N ASN A 469 32.42 -36.86 -1.36
CA ASN A 469 32.46 -35.54 -1.99
C ASN A 469 31.55 -34.52 -1.28
N ILE A 470 31.11 -34.77 -0.05
CA ILE A 470 30.20 -33.87 0.64
C ILE A 470 30.55 -33.72 2.11
N GLU A 471 30.51 -32.49 2.59
CA GLU A 471 30.54 -32.16 4.01
C GLU A 471 29.32 -31.30 4.34
N TYR A 472 28.79 -31.46 5.55
CA TYR A 472 27.61 -30.77 6.05
C TYR A 472 28.01 -29.84 7.18
N PHE A 473 27.45 -28.63 7.20
CA PHE A 473 27.69 -27.66 8.27
C PHE A 473 26.58 -27.72 9.31
N TYR A 474 26.92 -28.08 10.55
CA TYR A 474 26.06 -27.98 11.72
C TYR A 474 26.93 -27.91 12.98
N ASP A 475 26.38 -27.45 14.11
CA ASP A 475 27.14 -27.24 15.36
C ASP A 475 28.42 -26.40 15.18
N ASN A 476 28.36 -25.42 14.28
CA ASN A 476 29.47 -24.54 13.90
C ASN A 476 30.72 -25.27 13.37
N ALA A 477 30.56 -26.47 12.80
CA ALA A 477 31.65 -27.24 12.22
C ALA A 477 31.22 -27.99 10.94
N TRP A 478 32.21 -28.41 10.16
CA TRP A 478 32.00 -29.27 8.99
C TRP A 478 32.08 -30.74 9.39
N HIS A 479 31.12 -31.54 8.92
CA HIS A 479 30.99 -32.96 9.23
C HIS A 479 30.84 -33.80 7.97
N ALA A 480 31.36 -35.02 7.96
CA ALA A 480 31.19 -35.96 6.85
C ALA A 480 29.79 -36.62 6.83
N ALA A 481 29.11 -36.67 7.97
CA ALA A 481 27.76 -37.24 8.09
C ALA A 481 26.70 -36.13 7.97
N PRO A 482 25.48 -36.44 7.47
CA PRO A 482 24.39 -35.48 7.46
C PRO A 482 23.96 -35.10 8.89
N PRO A 483 23.36 -33.90 9.06
CA PRO A 483 22.88 -33.47 10.36
C PRO A 483 21.79 -34.43 10.89
N PRO A 484 21.71 -34.66 12.21
CA PRO A 484 20.57 -35.35 12.81
C PRO A 484 19.24 -34.70 12.44
N ALA A 485 18.16 -35.49 12.44
CA ALA A 485 16.82 -34.99 12.13
C ALA A 485 16.45 -33.77 13.00
N GLY A 486 15.95 -32.71 12.36
CA GLY A 486 15.55 -31.47 13.03
C GLY A 486 16.70 -30.52 13.41
N LYS A 487 17.97 -30.92 13.26
CA LYS A 487 19.12 -30.10 13.69
C LYS A 487 19.31 -28.80 12.90
N GLY A 488 18.80 -28.73 11.67
CA GLY A 488 18.87 -27.53 10.81
C GLY A 488 17.63 -26.63 10.84
N ARG A 489 16.69 -26.84 11.78
CA ARG A 489 15.41 -26.12 11.84
C ARG A 489 15.54 -24.79 12.58
N ASP A 490 14.96 -23.75 11.99
CA ASP A 490 14.77 -22.46 12.66
C ASP A 490 13.45 -22.44 13.44
N GLY A 491 13.31 -21.54 14.40
CA GLY A 491 12.05 -21.36 15.15
C GLY A 491 10.90 -20.89 14.24
N LEU A 492 9.66 -21.31 14.52
CA LEU A 492 8.49 -21.01 13.68
C LEU A 492 8.29 -19.52 13.36
N GLY A 493 8.49 -18.64 14.34
CA GLY A 493 8.30 -17.18 14.20
C GLY A 493 9.45 -16.44 13.50
N THR A 494 10.48 -17.14 13.02
CA THR A 494 11.72 -16.51 12.52
C THR A 494 11.70 -16.16 11.02
N THR A 495 10.63 -16.50 10.31
CA THR A 495 10.55 -16.33 8.85
C THR A 495 10.11 -14.94 8.42
N HIS A 496 9.52 -14.14 9.31
CA HIS A 496 8.84 -12.88 8.98
C HIS A 496 7.68 -13.04 7.96
N HIS A 497 7.15 -14.26 7.82
CA HIS A 497 6.12 -14.62 6.84
C HIS A 497 4.74 -14.80 7.49
N GLU A 498 4.44 -14.06 8.55
CA GLU A 498 3.14 -14.14 9.23
C GLU A 498 2.03 -13.65 8.31
N ALA A 499 0.92 -14.38 8.22
CA ALA A 499 -0.14 -14.11 7.25
C ALA A 499 -1.53 -14.59 7.72
N GLY A 500 -2.56 -14.11 7.03
CA GLY A 500 -3.89 -14.72 6.98
C GLY A 500 -4.87 -14.39 8.10
N THR A 501 -4.48 -13.57 9.07
CA THR A 501 -5.28 -13.19 10.24
C THR A 501 -6.51 -12.31 9.93
N LEU A 502 -6.57 -11.73 8.73
CA LEU A 502 -7.65 -10.88 8.21
C LEU A 502 -8.06 -11.34 6.80
N TRP A 503 -8.20 -12.65 6.58
CA TRP A 503 -8.26 -13.22 5.24
C TRP A 503 -9.43 -12.73 4.36
N MET A 504 -9.16 -12.66 3.04
CA MET A 504 -10.11 -12.30 1.99
C MET A 504 -11.15 -13.39 1.71
N GLY A 505 -12.35 -12.96 1.34
CA GLY A 505 -13.41 -13.80 0.79
C GLY A 505 -14.60 -12.98 0.29
N THR A 506 -15.55 -13.61 -0.39
CA THR A 506 -16.75 -12.93 -0.90
C THR A 506 -17.89 -12.89 0.11
N ASP A 507 -17.83 -13.73 1.15
CA ASP A 507 -18.89 -13.89 2.14
C ASP A 507 -18.45 -13.31 3.50
N PRO A 508 -19.17 -12.29 4.04
CA PRO A 508 -18.86 -11.69 5.34
C PRO A 508 -19.03 -12.64 6.52
N ALA A 509 -19.76 -13.75 6.38
CA ALA A 509 -19.90 -14.75 7.44
C ALA A 509 -18.67 -15.67 7.57
N SER A 510 -17.81 -15.71 6.55
CA SER A 510 -16.67 -16.65 6.48
C SER A 510 -15.34 -16.00 6.08
N SER A 511 -15.29 -14.67 6.02
CA SER A 511 -14.08 -13.88 5.75
C SER A 511 -14.10 -12.52 6.44
N VAL A 512 -12.93 -11.92 6.62
CA VAL A 512 -12.79 -10.66 7.36
C VAL A 512 -12.87 -9.45 6.43
N VAL A 513 -12.28 -9.58 5.24
CA VAL A 513 -12.28 -8.53 4.21
C VAL A 513 -12.79 -9.10 2.87
N ASN A 514 -13.32 -8.23 2.02
CA ASN A 514 -13.68 -8.58 0.66
C ASN A 514 -12.44 -8.77 -0.23
N LEU A 515 -12.63 -9.11 -1.51
CA LEU A 515 -11.53 -9.39 -2.44
C LEU A 515 -10.65 -8.17 -2.77
N ASP A 516 -11.10 -6.96 -2.41
CA ASP A 516 -10.36 -5.70 -2.57
C ASP A 516 -9.66 -5.27 -1.26
N GLY A 517 -9.73 -6.09 -0.21
CA GLY A 517 -9.13 -5.81 1.08
C GLY A 517 -9.98 -4.92 1.99
N GLN A 518 -11.21 -4.56 1.59
CA GLN A 518 -12.12 -3.76 2.41
C GLN A 518 -12.75 -4.61 3.50
N PHE A 519 -12.82 -4.13 4.74
CA PHE A 519 -13.56 -4.82 5.80
C PHE A 519 -15.05 -4.87 5.46
N HIS A 520 -15.68 -6.03 5.61
CA HIS A 520 -17.09 -6.20 5.23
C HIS A 520 -18.04 -5.31 6.04
N HIS A 521 -17.72 -5.07 7.32
CA HIS A 521 -18.56 -4.31 8.25
C HIS A 521 -18.13 -2.85 8.43
N ILE A 522 -17.02 -2.42 7.81
CA ILE A 522 -16.52 -1.03 7.88
C ILE A 522 -16.33 -0.46 6.48
N GLN A 523 -17.20 0.48 6.11
CA GLN A 523 -17.35 0.97 4.73
C GLN A 523 -16.12 1.69 4.19
N ASN A 524 -15.29 2.27 5.06
CA ASN A 524 -14.13 3.04 4.67
C ASN A 524 -12.81 2.47 5.19
N ALA A 525 -12.78 1.22 5.68
CA ALA A 525 -11.55 0.58 6.15
C ALA A 525 -11.08 -0.52 5.21
N TYR A 526 -9.77 -0.61 5.02
CA TYR A 526 -9.08 -1.62 4.20
C TYR A 526 -7.91 -2.22 4.98
N ALA A 527 -7.49 -3.43 4.62
CA ALA A 527 -6.26 -4.06 5.06
C ALA A 527 -5.37 -4.38 3.86
N ALA A 528 -4.06 -4.15 4.00
CA ALA A 528 -3.08 -4.31 2.93
C ALA A 528 -1.86 -5.11 3.42
N GLY A 529 -1.50 -6.16 2.69
CA GLY A 529 -0.37 -7.05 3.01
C GLY A 529 -0.79 -8.49 3.34
N PRO A 530 0.14 -9.36 3.79
CA PRO A 530 -0.09 -10.80 3.97
C PRO A 530 -1.19 -11.17 4.96
N ALA A 531 -1.61 -10.24 5.83
CA ALA A 531 -2.75 -10.41 6.74
C ALA A 531 -4.00 -10.93 6.01
N VAL A 532 -4.18 -10.54 4.75
CA VAL A 532 -5.40 -10.79 3.97
C VAL A 532 -5.39 -12.12 3.22
N PHE A 533 -4.34 -12.93 3.34
CA PHE A 533 -4.20 -14.17 2.57
C PHE A 533 -5.17 -15.27 3.04
N PRO A 534 -5.98 -15.86 2.14
CA PRO A 534 -6.82 -17.01 2.47
C PRO A 534 -6.03 -18.29 2.77
N ALA A 535 -4.85 -18.44 2.15
CA ALA A 535 -3.89 -19.52 2.33
C ALA A 535 -2.49 -18.99 1.98
N LEU A 536 -1.44 -19.49 2.63
CA LEU A 536 -0.08 -18.99 2.44
C LEU A 536 0.69 -19.74 1.33
N GLY A 537 0.48 -21.06 1.19
CA GLY A 537 1.33 -21.92 0.36
C GLY A 537 2.74 -22.05 0.96
N SER A 538 3.76 -22.33 0.14
CA SER A 538 5.17 -22.27 0.55
C SER A 538 5.91 -21.04 0.03
N ALA A 539 5.40 -20.39 -1.01
CA ALA A 539 6.05 -19.24 -1.65
C ALA A 539 6.20 -18.07 -0.67
N ASN A 540 7.33 -17.34 -0.73
CA ASN A 540 7.47 -16.12 0.06
C ASN A 540 6.33 -15.14 -0.27
N PRO A 541 5.69 -14.52 0.74
CA PRO A 541 4.42 -13.82 0.53
C PRO A 541 4.56 -12.46 -0.19
N SER A 542 5.76 -11.90 -0.30
CA SER A 542 5.97 -10.51 -0.73
C SER A 542 5.41 -10.20 -2.11
N LEU A 543 5.72 -11.01 -3.13
CA LEU A 543 5.27 -10.76 -4.49
C LEU A 543 3.74 -10.76 -4.57
N THR A 544 3.11 -11.81 -4.06
CA THR A 544 1.65 -11.95 -3.97
C THR A 544 1.03 -10.77 -3.21
N ALA A 545 1.63 -10.37 -2.08
CA ALA A 545 1.13 -9.27 -1.29
C ALA A 545 1.21 -7.94 -2.06
N PHE A 546 2.34 -7.62 -2.71
CA PHE A 546 2.43 -6.44 -3.57
C PHE A 546 1.38 -6.45 -4.69
N THR A 547 1.16 -7.59 -5.34
CA THR A 547 0.14 -7.69 -6.39
C THR A 547 -1.27 -7.43 -5.85
N LEU A 548 -1.65 -7.98 -4.70
CA LEU A 548 -2.94 -7.70 -4.05
C LEU A 548 -3.05 -6.27 -3.52
N VAL A 549 -1.94 -5.67 -3.07
CA VAL A 549 -1.91 -4.27 -2.65
C VAL A 549 -2.21 -3.33 -3.83
N ARG A 550 -1.72 -3.64 -5.05
CA ARG A 550 -2.13 -2.89 -6.26
C ARG A 550 -3.64 -2.97 -6.49
N ARG A 551 -4.25 -4.12 -6.19
CA ARG A 551 -5.71 -4.30 -6.27
C ARG A 551 -6.44 -3.41 -5.26
N THR A 552 -5.98 -3.42 -4.02
CA THR A 552 -6.53 -2.59 -2.92
C THR A 552 -6.45 -1.11 -3.28
N ALA A 553 -5.28 -0.64 -3.73
CA ALA A 553 -5.09 0.74 -4.18
C ALA A 553 -6.03 1.09 -5.35
N ARG A 554 -6.18 0.20 -6.33
CA ARG A 554 -7.09 0.40 -7.47
C ARG A 554 -8.55 0.54 -7.02
N ALA A 555 -9.00 -0.29 -6.07
CA ALA A 555 -10.35 -0.22 -5.54
C ALA A 555 -10.61 1.09 -4.80
N ILE A 556 -9.65 1.55 -3.97
CA ILE A 556 -9.71 2.85 -3.29
C ILE A 556 -9.80 4.00 -4.30
N VAL A 557 -8.95 3.97 -5.34
CA VAL A 557 -8.93 4.99 -6.39
C VAL A 557 -10.23 4.97 -7.20
N GLN A 558 -10.74 3.81 -7.58
CA GLN A 558 -12.02 3.68 -8.31
C GLN A 558 -13.21 4.16 -7.49
N LYS A 559 -13.20 3.92 -6.17
CA LYS A 559 -14.22 4.45 -5.25
C LYS A 559 -14.18 5.98 -5.19
N ALA A 560 -12.98 6.57 -5.13
CA ALA A 560 -12.82 8.02 -5.03
C ALA A 560 -12.97 8.76 -6.37
N ILE A 561 -12.62 8.12 -7.49
CA ILE A 561 -12.65 8.67 -8.85
C ILE A 561 -13.38 7.69 -9.78
N PRO A 562 -14.72 7.72 -9.82
CA PRO A 562 -15.47 6.85 -10.71
C PRO A 562 -15.15 7.12 -12.18
N ALA A 563 -15.03 6.06 -12.98
CA ALA A 563 -14.77 6.20 -14.40
C ALA A 563 -16.01 6.76 -15.14
N PRO A 564 -15.85 7.63 -16.15
CA PRO A 564 -16.95 8.09 -16.96
C PRO A 564 -17.68 6.93 -17.64
N GLY A 565 -19.01 6.92 -17.58
CA GLY A 565 -19.82 5.95 -18.32
C GLY A 565 -19.69 6.12 -19.85
N PRO A 566 -20.06 5.11 -20.65
CA PRO A 566 -19.94 5.19 -22.12
C PRO A 566 -20.61 6.44 -22.71
N GLY A 567 -19.84 7.18 -23.51
CA GLY A 567 -20.25 8.43 -24.16
C GLY A 567 -20.11 9.69 -23.29
N ALA A 568 -19.65 9.56 -22.05
CA ALA A 568 -19.30 10.71 -21.20
C ALA A 568 -17.84 11.13 -21.40
N PHE A 569 -17.56 12.43 -21.27
CA PHE A 569 -16.21 13.00 -21.29
C PHE A 569 -16.06 14.06 -20.21
N SER A 570 -14.83 14.27 -19.73
CA SER A 570 -14.53 15.28 -18.71
C SER A 570 -14.35 16.66 -19.34
N LEU A 571 -14.95 17.69 -18.73
CA LEU A 571 -14.68 19.09 -19.08
C LEU A 571 -13.44 19.65 -18.35
N LEU A 572 -13.06 19.06 -17.22
CA LEU A 572 -11.85 19.41 -16.50
C LEU A 572 -10.70 18.48 -16.93
N ASN A 573 -9.49 19.04 -16.97
CA ASN A 573 -8.25 18.31 -17.15
C ASN A 573 -7.15 18.93 -16.25
N GLY A 574 -5.89 18.53 -16.41
CA GLY A 574 -4.78 19.07 -15.61
C GLY A 574 -4.40 20.52 -15.93
N THR A 575 -5.21 21.21 -16.74
CA THR A 575 -5.10 22.64 -17.05
C THR A 575 -6.51 23.25 -17.05
N LEU A 576 -6.60 24.53 -17.40
CA LEU A 576 -7.88 25.22 -17.64
C LEU A 576 -8.12 25.46 -19.15
N ASP A 577 -7.63 24.55 -19.99
CA ASP A 577 -7.71 24.70 -21.45
C ASP A 577 -9.16 24.70 -21.96
N GLY A 578 -9.61 25.84 -22.47
CA GLY A 578 -11.00 26.03 -22.91
C GLY A 578 -11.92 26.54 -21.81
N TRP A 579 -11.38 26.89 -20.65
CA TRP A 579 -12.09 27.62 -19.61
C TRP A 579 -11.68 29.10 -19.62
N GLN A 580 -12.63 29.97 -19.30
CA GLN A 580 -12.39 31.40 -19.13
C GLN A 580 -13.08 31.89 -17.86
N MET A 581 -12.43 32.80 -17.15
CA MET A 581 -13.02 33.47 -16.00
C MET A 581 -13.77 34.73 -16.42
N ALA A 582 -14.95 34.96 -15.82
CA ALA A 582 -15.66 36.25 -15.82
C ALA A 582 -15.85 36.70 -14.37
N GLY A 583 -15.50 37.94 -14.04
CA GLY A 583 -15.48 38.46 -12.67
C GLY A 583 -14.08 38.54 -12.05
N SER A 584 -14.03 38.77 -10.74
CA SER A 584 -12.82 39.07 -9.97
C SER A 584 -12.21 37.86 -9.23
N GLY A 585 -12.89 36.70 -9.29
CA GLY A 585 -12.38 35.44 -8.75
C GLY A 585 -11.40 34.73 -9.69
N ARG A 586 -10.95 33.55 -9.25
CA ARG A 586 -10.19 32.61 -10.06
C ARG A 586 -10.43 31.17 -9.59
N PHE A 587 -9.90 30.23 -10.34
CA PHE A 587 -9.78 28.83 -9.93
C PHE A 587 -8.35 28.36 -10.09
N ASN A 588 -7.84 27.66 -9.08
CA ASN A 588 -6.52 27.02 -9.12
C ASN A 588 -6.68 25.55 -9.49
N VAL A 589 -5.77 25.05 -10.32
CA VAL A 589 -5.67 23.62 -10.60
C VAL A 589 -4.92 22.97 -9.44
N VAL A 590 -5.60 22.10 -8.69
CA VAL A 590 -5.04 21.39 -7.53
C VAL A 590 -4.66 19.94 -7.89
N GLY A 591 -5.06 19.48 -9.07
CA GLY A 591 -4.87 18.12 -9.53
C GLY A 591 -5.16 17.96 -11.02
N SER A 592 -5.16 16.72 -11.55
CA SER A 592 -5.40 16.52 -12.98
C SER A 592 -6.88 16.64 -13.41
N ASN A 593 -7.80 16.73 -12.46
CA ASN A 593 -9.25 16.90 -12.67
C ASN A 593 -9.89 17.53 -11.43
N THR A 594 -9.16 18.39 -10.72
CA THR A 594 -9.67 19.07 -9.52
C THR A 594 -9.27 20.54 -9.58
N VAL A 595 -10.25 21.41 -9.38
CA VAL A 595 -10.07 22.86 -9.32
C VAL A 595 -10.64 23.40 -8.03
N GLU A 596 -10.02 24.46 -7.49
CA GLU A 596 -10.45 25.12 -6.26
C GLU A 596 -10.70 26.60 -6.51
N SER A 597 -11.84 27.12 -6.03
CA SER A 597 -12.18 28.54 -6.13
C SER A 597 -11.29 29.40 -5.22
N GLU A 598 -10.96 30.61 -5.66
CA GLU A 598 -10.23 31.60 -4.84
C GLU A 598 -10.54 33.04 -5.28
N GLY A 599 -10.52 33.99 -4.35
CA GLY A 599 -10.66 35.42 -4.66
C GLY A 599 -12.11 35.87 -4.80
N GLY A 600 -12.37 36.96 -5.54
CA GLY A 600 -13.68 37.61 -5.57
C GLY A 600 -14.77 36.88 -6.36
N ILE A 601 -15.95 37.49 -6.49
CA ILE A 601 -17.07 36.87 -7.21
C ILE A 601 -16.76 36.66 -8.70
N GLY A 602 -17.26 35.57 -9.28
CA GLY A 602 -17.22 35.34 -10.71
C GLY A 602 -17.59 33.91 -11.13
N LEU A 603 -17.49 33.65 -12.43
CA LEU A 603 -17.83 32.39 -13.06
C LEU A 603 -16.68 31.91 -13.96
N LEU A 604 -16.20 30.69 -13.71
CA LEU A 604 -15.33 29.96 -14.62
C LEU A 604 -16.20 29.16 -15.59
N TRP A 605 -16.14 29.43 -16.90
CA TRP A 605 -17.03 28.81 -17.87
C TRP A 605 -16.30 28.18 -19.05
N TYR A 606 -16.85 27.08 -19.56
CA TYR A 606 -16.27 26.31 -20.66
C TYR A 606 -16.66 26.91 -22.01
N THR A 607 -15.69 27.46 -22.73
CA THR A 607 -15.89 28.31 -23.90
C THR A 607 -15.97 27.55 -25.23
N LYS A 608 -15.43 26.33 -25.26
CA LYS A 608 -15.26 25.57 -26.51
C LYS A 608 -16.56 25.05 -27.11
N GLU A 609 -17.61 24.90 -26.31
CA GLU A 609 -18.85 24.29 -26.76
C GLU A 609 -20.09 24.77 -25.97
N GLU A 610 -21.22 24.81 -26.66
CA GLU A 610 -22.56 24.95 -26.07
C GLU A 610 -23.25 23.59 -25.98
N PHE A 611 -23.97 23.35 -24.89
CA PHE A 611 -24.66 22.11 -24.59
C PHE A 611 -26.18 22.32 -24.60
N ALA A 612 -26.89 21.49 -25.37
CA ALA A 612 -28.35 21.44 -25.37
C ALA A 612 -28.84 20.39 -24.37
N ASP A 613 -29.16 19.16 -24.82
CA ASP A 613 -29.56 18.06 -23.96
C ASP A 613 -28.35 17.24 -23.47
N PHE A 614 -28.23 17.08 -22.15
CA PHE A 614 -27.11 16.39 -21.53
C PHE A 614 -27.42 15.83 -20.14
N LEU A 615 -26.61 14.86 -19.74
CA LEU A 615 -26.40 14.48 -18.36
C LEU A 615 -25.04 15.05 -17.90
N LEU A 616 -25.05 15.79 -16.81
CA LEU A 616 -23.85 16.34 -16.17
C LEU A 616 -23.68 15.71 -14.80
N MET A 617 -22.53 15.09 -14.55
CA MET A 617 -22.09 14.69 -13.23
C MET A 617 -21.00 15.65 -12.77
N VAL A 618 -21.10 16.15 -11.55
CA VAL A 618 -20.05 16.99 -10.94
C VAL A 618 -19.92 16.67 -9.46
N GLN A 619 -18.68 16.48 -9.02
CA GLN A 619 -18.38 16.36 -7.60
C GLN A 619 -17.89 17.68 -7.04
N TRP A 620 -18.35 18.02 -5.84
CA TRP A 620 -17.94 19.24 -5.15
C TRP A 620 -17.77 19.01 -3.65
N ARG A 621 -16.93 19.83 -3.01
CA ARG A 621 -16.83 19.91 -1.56
C ARG A 621 -16.51 21.33 -1.11
N SER A 622 -17.02 21.69 0.06
CA SER A 622 -16.80 22.96 0.74
C SER A 622 -16.38 22.71 2.18
N ILE A 623 -15.58 23.60 2.74
CA ILE A 623 -15.15 23.56 4.16
C ILE A 623 -15.71 24.73 4.98
N ASN A 624 -16.53 25.59 4.38
CA ASN A 624 -17.05 26.79 5.02
C ASN A 624 -18.57 26.85 4.85
N LEU A 625 -19.28 26.93 5.97
CA LEU A 625 -20.75 27.03 6.01
C LEU A 625 -21.30 28.24 5.22
N PHE A 626 -20.49 29.27 5.03
CA PHE A 626 -20.90 30.49 4.31
C PHE A 626 -20.64 30.43 2.81
N ASP A 627 -20.00 29.36 2.31
CA ASP A 627 -19.82 29.17 0.87
C ASP A 627 -21.18 29.10 0.17
N ASN A 628 -21.29 29.82 -0.94
CA ASN A 628 -22.51 29.97 -1.71
C ASN A 628 -22.28 29.83 -3.24
N PRO A 629 -21.51 28.83 -3.74
CA PRO A 629 -21.28 28.71 -5.17
C PRO A 629 -22.48 28.07 -5.89
N GLY A 630 -22.35 27.90 -7.19
CA GLY A 630 -23.33 27.21 -8.01
C GLY A 630 -22.73 26.60 -9.27
N VAL A 631 -23.43 25.61 -9.82
CA VAL A 631 -23.12 25.01 -11.13
C VAL A 631 -24.08 25.61 -12.16
N PHE A 632 -23.51 26.34 -13.12
CA PHE A 632 -24.28 27.07 -14.12
C PHE A 632 -24.44 26.26 -15.41
N LEU A 633 -25.65 26.33 -15.97
CA LEU A 633 -26.09 25.54 -17.12
C LEU A 633 -26.74 26.46 -18.16
N ARG A 634 -26.54 26.16 -19.45
CA ARG A 634 -27.26 26.73 -20.60
C ARG A 634 -27.34 28.27 -20.61
N PHE A 635 -26.33 28.97 -20.09
CA PHE A 635 -26.24 30.43 -20.20
C PHE A 635 -25.61 30.87 -21.53
N PRO A 636 -25.89 32.11 -22.00
CA PRO A 636 -25.26 32.67 -23.18
C PRO A 636 -23.75 32.84 -23.02
N LYS A 637 -23.04 33.01 -24.14
CA LYS A 637 -21.60 33.32 -24.15
C LYS A 637 -21.30 34.59 -23.33
N LEU A 638 -20.28 34.52 -22.47
CA LEU A 638 -19.80 35.64 -21.65
C LEU A 638 -18.57 36.33 -22.29
N GLY A 639 -18.21 37.52 -21.80
CA GLY A 639 -16.98 38.21 -22.19
C GLY A 639 -17.12 39.19 -23.37
N ASN A 640 -18.33 39.63 -23.69
CA ASN A 640 -18.60 40.52 -24.84
C ASN A 640 -18.74 42.00 -24.46
N GLN A 641 -18.88 42.37 -23.18
CA GLN A 641 -19.19 43.76 -22.79
C GLN A 641 -18.40 44.26 -21.57
N ASN A 642 -18.47 43.59 -20.43
CA ASN A 642 -17.76 43.99 -19.21
C ASN A 642 -17.26 42.77 -18.44
N LEU A 643 -15.98 42.40 -18.65
CA LEU A 643 -15.37 41.21 -18.04
C LEU A 643 -15.51 41.14 -16.51
N ALA A 644 -15.68 42.28 -15.81
CA ALA A 644 -15.86 42.33 -14.35
C ALA A 644 -17.27 41.95 -13.89
N GLU A 645 -18.30 42.14 -14.74
CA GLU A 645 -19.70 41.93 -14.39
C GLU A 645 -20.45 40.94 -15.30
N ASP A 646 -19.84 40.48 -16.39
CA ASP A 646 -20.49 39.61 -17.38
C ASP A 646 -21.01 38.29 -16.78
N TRP A 647 -20.49 37.86 -15.63
CA TRP A 647 -21.04 36.70 -14.89
C TRP A 647 -22.51 36.89 -14.50
N LYS A 648 -23.01 38.12 -14.34
CA LYS A 648 -24.43 38.43 -14.07
C LYS A 648 -25.34 37.93 -15.20
N LEU A 649 -24.88 37.94 -16.46
CA LEU A 649 -25.66 37.39 -17.58
C LEU A 649 -25.96 35.90 -17.40
N ALA A 650 -25.04 35.14 -16.80
CA ALA A 650 -25.28 33.73 -16.49
C ALA A 650 -26.31 33.55 -15.39
N VAL A 651 -26.33 34.45 -14.40
CA VAL A 651 -27.34 34.48 -13.32
C VAL A 651 -28.73 34.82 -13.87
N ASP A 652 -28.81 35.86 -14.70
CA ASP A 652 -30.08 36.36 -15.21
C ASP A 652 -30.71 35.43 -16.25
N GLN A 653 -29.90 34.80 -17.10
CA GLN A 653 -30.38 34.06 -18.28
C GLN A 653 -30.08 32.56 -18.27
N GLY A 654 -29.13 32.07 -17.47
CA GLY A 654 -28.79 30.65 -17.36
C GLY A 654 -29.63 29.89 -16.34
N TYR A 655 -29.19 28.71 -15.91
CA TYR A 655 -29.72 28.03 -14.73
C TYR A 655 -28.58 27.78 -13.76
N GLU A 656 -28.82 28.03 -12.48
CA GLU A 656 -27.87 27.74 -11.42
C GLU A 656 -28.41 26.59 -10.58
N VAL A 657 -27.62 25.52 -10.46
CA VAL A 657 -27.84 24.51 -9.43
C VAL A 657 -27.06 24.93 -8.20
N GLN A 658 -27.81 25.28 -7.17
CA GLN A 658 -27.33 25.98 -5.99
C GLN A 658 -26.47 25.09 -5.08
N ILE A 659 -25.46 25.68 -4.45
CA ILE A 659 -24.71 25.09 -3.33
C ILE A 659 -24.70 26.11 -2.19
N ASP A 660 -25.68 26.01 -1.30
CA ASP A 660 -25.75 26.73 -0.02
C ASP A 660 -26.73 25.98 0.90
N ASP A 661 -26.21 25.24 1.86
CA ASP A 661 -27.03 24.43 2.78
C ASP A 661 -27.86 25.31 3.73
N ARG A 662 -27.50 26.58 3.91
CA ARG A 662 -28.28 27.52 4.73
C ARG A 662 -29.54 27.96 4.01
N GLY A 663 -29.58 27.90 2.68
CA GLY A 663 -30.68 28.44 1.88
C GLY A 663 -30.86 29.95 2.08
N PHE A 664 -29.79 30.73 2.01
CA PHE A 664 -29.84 32.18 2.24
C PHE A 664 -30.56 32.90 1.10
N ASP A 665 -31.65 33.60 1.43
CA ASP A 665 -32.40 34.46 0.52
C ASP A 665 -31.94 35.92 0.69
N PRO A 666 -31.28 36.51 -0.33
CA PRO A 666 -30.77 37.88 -0.25
C PRO A 666 -31.87 38.94 -0.25
N ASN A 667 -33.09 38.63 -0.72
CA ASN A 667 -34.19 39.60 -0.79
C ASN A 667 -34.84 39.80 0.59
N THR A 668 -34.93 38.73 1.37
CA THR A 668 -35.52 38.75 2.71
C THR A 668 -34.47 38.83 3.80
N ASN A 669 -33.18 38.59 3.47
CA ASN A 669 -32.07 38.49 4.40
C ASN A 669 -32.30 37.40 5.47
N THR A 670 -32.84 36.26 5.05
CA THR A 670 -33.14 35.11 5.92
C THR A 670 -32.58 33.81 5.36
N THR A 671 -32.39 32.81 6.21
CA THR A 671 -31.98 31.44 5.83
C THR A 671 -33.19 30.50 5.80
N GLY A 672 -33.02 29.33 5.20
CA GLY A 672 -34.03 28.28 5.12
C GLY A 672 -34.96 28.37 3.90
N SER A 673 -34.65 29.21 2.92
CA SER A 673 -35.43 29.27 1.68
C SER A 673 -35.16 28.04 0.80
N PRO A 674 -36.18 27.21 0.48
CA PRO A 674 -36.00 26.07 -0.41
C PRO A 674 -35.58 26.45 -1.83
N LEU A 675 -35.86 27.68 -2.28
CA LEU A 675 -35.47 28.22 -3.59
C LEU A 675 -33.99 28.62 -3.68
N HIS A 676 -33.30 28.68 -2.54
CA HIS A 676 -31.91 29.13 -2.40
C HIS A 676 -31.04 28.05 -1.73
N MET A 677 -31.62 26.87 -1.43
CA MET A 677 -30.94 25.78 -0.74
C MET A 677 -30.19 24.88 -1.73
N THR A 678 -29.11 24.24 -1.29
CA THR A 678 -28.33 23.28 -2.09
C THR A 678 -29.21 22.30 -2.87
N GLY A 679 -28.97 22.21 -4.18
CA GLY A 679 -29.71 21.35 -5.10
C GLY A 679 -30.95 21.99 -5.72
N ALA A 680 -31.37 23.17 -5.27
CA ALA A 680 -32.41 23.96 -5.94
C ALA A 680 -31.92 24.38 -7.33
N VAL A 681 -32.85 24.50 -8.29
CA VAL A 681 -32.60 25.33 -9.47
C VAL A 681 -32.93 26.76 -9.04
N TYR A 682 -31.90 27.56 -8.79
CA TYR A 682 -31.97 28.83 -8.06
C TYR A 682 -33.15 29.70 -8.51
N GLN A 683 -34.04 30.05 -7.57
CA GLN A 683 -35.29 30.81 -7.78
C GLN A 683 -36.35 30.20 -8.72
N LEU A 684 -36.07 29.07 -9.37
CA LEU A 684 -36.96 28.45 -10.38
C LEU A 684 -37.63 27.17 -9.90
N ALA A 685 -36.89 26.31 -9.20
CA ALA A 685 -37.41 25.07 -8.62
C ALA A 685 -36.82 24.83 -7.23
N PRO A 686 -37.64 24.68 -6.18
CA PRO A 686 -37.16 24.52 -4.82
C PRO A 686 -36.46 23.17 -4.63
N ALA A 687 -35.46 23.14 -3.77
CA ALA A 687 -34.95 21.89 -3.22
C ALA A 687 -36.02 21.27 -2.31
N ILE A 688 -36.40 20.02 -2.58
CA ILE A 688 -37.42 19.30 -1.80
C ILE A 688 -36.85 18.58 -0.58
N LYS A 689 -35.52 18.49 -0.48
CA LYS A 689 -34.80 17.96 0.67
C LYS A 689 -33.32 18.38 0.63
N LEU A 690 -32.71 18.46 1.80
CA LEU A 690 -31.27 18.64 1.95
C LEU A 690 -30.60 17.26 1.98
N ALA A 691 -29.80 16.94 0.97
CA ALA A 691 -29.11 15.66 0.82
C ALA A 691 -27.58 15.82 0.75
N SER A 692 -27.06 16.99 1.10
CA SER A 692 -25.63 17.26 1.18
C SER A 692 -25.00 16.49 2.35
N LYS A 693 -23.74 16.11 2.16
CA LYS A 693 -22.87 15.56 3.19
C LYS A 693 -22.24 16.67 4.04
N SER A 694 -21.54 16.29 5.10
CA SER A 694 -20.88 17.24 6.01
C SER A 694 -19.81 18.07 5.29
N LEU A 695 -19.44 19.22 5.88
CA LEU A 695 -18.33 20.03 5.37
C LEU A 695 -17.05 19.20 5.25
N GLY A 696 -16.37 19.35 4.11
CA GLY A 696 -15.16 18.63 3.72
C GLY A 696 -15.42 17.32 2.96
N GLU A 697 -16.65 16.80 2.98
CA GLU A 697 -17.02 15.56 2.27
C GLU A 697 -17.37 15.82 0.80
N TRP A 698 -17.17 14.82 -0.05
CA TRP A 698 -17.46 14.94 -1.48
C TRP A 698 -18.94 14.67 -1.74
N ASN A 699 -19.60 15.68 -2.29
CA ASN A 699 -20.97 15.63 -2.79
C ASN A 699 -20.97 15.38 -4.29
N THR A 700 -21.96 14.65 -4.80
CA THR A 700 -22.13 14.41 -6.24
C THR A 700 -23.48 14.94 -6.69
N PHE A 701 -23.47 15.88 -7.65
CA PHE A 701 -24.66 16.19 -8.44
C PHE A 701 -24.71 15.32 -9.69
N GLU A 702 -25.90 14.79 -9.98
CA GLU A 702 -26.27 14.29 -11.30
C GLU A 702 -27.41 15.16 -11.84
N ILE A 703 -27.14 15.91 -12.90
CA ILE A 703 -28.05 16.89 -13.48
C ILE A 703 -28.45 16.43 -14.87
N GLU A 704 -29.73 16.09 -15.04
CA GLU A 704 -30.32 15.78 -16.34
C GLU A 704 -31.02 17.03 -16.88
N ALA A 705 -30.50 17.60 -17.95
CA ALA A 705 -31.09 18.73 -18.65
C ALA A 705 -31.57 18.26 -20.03
N VAL A 706 -32.88 18.14 -20.23
CA VAL A 706 -33.50 17.61 -21.46
C VAL A 706 -34.70 18.47 -21.83
N GLY A 707 -34.65 19.13 -22.99
CA GLY A 707 -35.67 20.12 -23.34
C GLY A 707 -35.83 21.16 -22.21
N PRO A 708 -37.05 21.52 -21.81
CA PRO A 708 -37.28 22.46 -20.71
C PRO A 708 -37.06 21.86 -19.32
N ASP A 709 -36.90 20.54 -19.20
CA ASP A 709 -36.77 19.85 -17.93
C ASP A 709 -35.32 19.90 -17.40
N ILE A 710 -35.17 20.20 -16.12
CA ILE A 710 -33.92 20.04 -15.36
C ILE A 710 -34.23 19.24 -14.10
N LYS A 711 -33.64 18.05 -13.99
CA LYS A 711 -33.69 17.23 -12.77
C LYS A 711 -32.33 17.25 -12.10
N VAL A 712 -32.31 17.54 -10.81
CA VAL A 712 -31.09 17.52 -9.99
C VAL A 712 -31.21 16.40 -8.97
N GLN A 713 -30.30 15.45 -9.05
CA GLN A 713 -30.05 14.50 -7.98
C GLN A 713 -28.79 14.90 -7.24
N LEU A 714 -28.81 14.80 -5.91
CA LEU A 714 -27.67 15.03 -5.03
C LEU A 714 -27.43 13.75 -4.24
N ASN A 715 -26.23 13.17 -4.36
CA ASN A 715 -25.85 11.94 -3.67
C ASN A 715 -26.84 10.77 -3.90
N GLY A 716 -27.32 10.63 -5.15
CA GLY A 716 -28.25 9.57 -5.57
C GLY A 716 -29.73 9.86 -5.28
N GLU A 717 -30.03 11.04 -4.73
CA GLU A 717 -31.35 11.39 -4.25
C GLU A 717 -31.92 12.57 -5.05
N LEU A 718 -33.13 12.45 -5.64
CA LEU A 718 -33.77 13.54 -6.38
C LEU A 718 -34.10 14.72 -5.44
N VAL A 719 -33.46 15.87 -5.66
CA VAL A 719 -33.59 17.06 -4.80
C VAL A 719 -34.33 18.21 -5.46
N SER A 720 -34.39 18.29 -6.78
CA SER A 720 -35.25 19.27 -7.47
C SER A 720 -35.62 18.82 -8.88
N HIS A 721 -36.74 19.32 -9.40
CA HIS A 721 -37.18 19.10 -10.78
C HIS A 721 -37.89 20.36 -11.29
N LEU A 722 -37.27 21.04 -12.24
CA LEU A 722 -37.86 22.12 -13.02
C LEU A 722 -38.50 21.52 -14.28
N THR A 723 -39.79 21.80 -14.52
CA THR A 723 -40.56 21.25 -15.66
C THR A 723 -40.84 22.26 -16.77
N ASN A 724 -40.49 23.53 -16.57
CA ASN A 724 -40.60 24.58 -17.58
C ASN A 724 -39.39 25.51 -17.51
N ASN A 725 -38.98 26.05 -18.65
CA ASN A 725 -37.78 26.88 -18.75
C ASN A 725 -38.02 28.36 -18.39
N GLN A 726 -39.25 28.79 -18.10
CA GLN A 726 -39.62 30.20 -17.90
C GLN A 726 -39.06 31.16 -18.97
N GLY A 727 -38.94 30.69 -20.22
CA GLY A 727 -38.36 31.47 -21.32
C GLY A 727 -36.82 31.50 -21.36
N ARG A 728 -36.11 30.85 -20.43
CA ARG A 728 -34.65 30.71 -20.44
C ARG A 728 -34.17 29.76 -21.55
N PRO A 729 -32.92 29.86 -22.02
CA PRO A 729 -32.42 29.08 -23.15
C PRO A 729 -32.43 27.56 -22.90
N LEU A 730 -32.55 26.79 -23.98
CA LEU A 730 -32.43 25.32 -23.95
C LEU A 730 -31.04 24.83 -24.37
N LYS A 731 -30.14 25.77 -24.71
CA LYS A 731 -28.76 25.52 -25.14
C LYS A 731 -27.87 26.66 -24.69
N GLY A 732 -26.68 26.35 -24.21
CA GLY A 732 -25.67 27.35 -23.82
C GLY A 732 -24.47 26.72 -23.12
N HIS A 733 -23.71 27.51 -22.37
CA HIS A 733 -22.45 27.07 -21.74
C HIS A 733 -22.67 26.42 -20.37
N ILE A 734 -21.61 25.76 -19.87
CA ILE A 734 -21.52 25.22 -18.50
C ILE A 734 -20.45 26.01 -17.73
N GLY A 735 -20.69 26.28 -16.44
CA GLY A 735 -19.77 27.07 -15.61
C GLY A 735 -19.81 26.69 -14.13
N LEU A 736 -18.76 27.08 -13.41
CA LEU A 736 -18.57 26.90 -11.97
C LEU A 736 -18.38 28.27 -11.33
N GLN A 737 -19.11 28.55 -10.27
CA GLN A 737 -19.08 29.86 -9.61
C GLN A 737 -18.05 29.90 -8.47
N ASN A 738 -17.35 31.03 -8.36
CA ASN A 738 -16.72 31.47 -7.12
C ASN A 738 -17.54 32.63 -6.56
N HIS A 739 -18.03 32.53 -5.32
CA HIS A 739 -19.02 33.50 -4.82
C HIS A 739 -18.39 34.69 -4.06
N HIS A 740 -17.31 34.50 -3.30
CA HIS A 740 -16.73 35.56 -2.46
C HIS A 740 -15.25 35.33 -2.11
N PRO A 741 -14.49 36.35 -1.64
CA PRO A 741 -13.05 36.26 -1.30
C PRO A 741 -12.62 35.14 -0.35
N GLY A 742 -13.53 34.62 0.46
CA GLY A 742 -13.28 33.54 1.41
C GLY A 742 -13.74 32.15 0.94
N SER A 743 -14.33 32.07 -0.26
CA SER A 743 -14.88 30.83 -0.81
C SER A 743 -13.74 29.93 -1.29
N ARG A 744 -13.69 28.71 -0.74
CA ARG A 744 -12.73 27.68 -1.12
C ARG A 744 -13.47 26.40 -1.40
N VAL A 745 -14.14 26.36 -2.54
CA VAL A 745 -14.94 25.22 -2.99
C VAL A 745 -14.14 24.48 -4.04
N GLN A 746 -14.01 23.17 -3.85
CA GLN A 746 -13.38 22.30 -4.82
C GLN A 746 -14.42 21.62 -5.70
N PHE A 747 -14.12 21.54 -7.00
CA PHE A 747 -14.87 20.77 -7.98
C PHE A 747 -13.95 19.74 -8.62
N ARG A 748 -14.47 18.52 -8.83
CA ARG A 748 -13.77 17.47 -9.58
C ARG A 748 -14.74 16.62 -10.38
N ASN A 749 -14.20 15.81 -11.30
CA ASN A 749 -14.98 14.82 -12.06
C ASN A 749 -16.19 15.46 -12.77
N LEU A 750 -15.97 16.59 -13.45
CA LEU A 750 -17.00 17.28 -14.21
C LEU A 750 -17.24 16.57 -15.56
N LEU A 751 -18.12 15.57 -15.56
CA LEU A 751 -18.37 14.68 -16.69
C LEU A 751 -19.67 15.05 -17.41
N VAL A 752 -19.61 15.22 -18.73
CA VAL A 752 -20.77 15.48 -19.58
C VAL A 752 -21.02 14.31 -20.52
N LYS A 753 -22.28 13.88 -20.63
CA LYS A 753 -22.77 13.00 -21.68
C LYS A 753 -23.88 13.70 -22.45
N LYS A 754 -23.67 13.91 -23.75
CA LYS A 754 -24.68 14.49 -24.64
C LYS A 754 -25.80 13.48 -24.90
N ILE A 755 -27.05 13.95 -24.88
CA ILE A 755 -28.23 13.12 -25.18
C ILE A 755 -28.67 13.47 -26.61
N GLY A 756 -28.67 12.49 -27.50
CA GLY A 756 -29.10 12.68 -28.89
C GLY A 756 -30.62 12.85 -28.99
N ALA A 757 -31.08 13.65 -29.96
CA ALA A 757 -32.50 13.98 -30.18
C ALA A 757 -33.44 12.75 -30.31
N ALA A 758 -32.93 11.60 -30.79
CA ALA A 758 -33.72 10.37 -30.95
C ALA A 758 -34.02 9.63 -29.64
N VAL A 759 -33.23 9.85 -28.57
CA VAL A 759 -33.42 9.19 -27.26
C VAL A 759 -34.36 9.99 -26.37
N ALA A 760 -34.34 11.33 -26.47
CA ALA A 760 -35.24 12.22 -25.74
C ALA A 760 -36.72 11.98 -26.10
N ALA A 761 -37.04 11.72 -27.38
CA ALA A 761 -38.40 11.45 -27.84
C ALA A 761 -38.97 10.09 -27.39
N GLY A 762 -38.11 9.12 -27.06
CA GLY A 762 -38.52 7.77 -26.63
C GLY A 762 -38.86 7.64 -25.14
N ARG A 763 -38.45 8.61 -24.32
CA ARG A 763 -38.72 8.63 -22.85
C ARG A 763 -39.90 9.52 -22.46
N ALA A 764 -40.44 10.30 -23.39
CA ALA A 764 -41.59 11.17 -23.19
C ALA A 764 -42.94 10.50 -23.57
N ARG A 765 -43.00 9.16 -23.59
CA ARG A 765 -44.21 8.37 -23.83
C ARG A 765 -44.57 7.50 -22.63
#